data_AF-A0A7J4DQJ3-F1
#
_entry.id   AF-A0A7J4DQJ3-F1
#
_cell.length_a   1.000
_cell.length_b   1.000
_cell.length_c   1.000
_cell.angle_alpha   90.00
_cell.angle_beta   90.00
_cell.angle_gamma   90.00
#
_symmetry.space_group_name_H-M   'P 1'
#
loop_
_entity.id
_entity.type
_entity.pdbx_description
1 polymer ?
#
loop_
_entity_poly.entity_id
_entity_poly.type
_entity_poly.pdbx_seq_one_letter_code
_entity_poly.pdbx_strand_id
1 'polypeptide(L)'
;MNDSKLVSKDDCGVFAILKKKHAKKISNQVAVDGIECVRFRGSKFGAGFASFNLENSNQEFLLSIFVENENTFDEIKDILNGYNFSIHDIKSKKITASELSLDISLIVKTSDSVKLSNVVNQINYKFSIPNYRARIYSSGNYVNVYKDIGYPSDVARSTGLIDSNSSADLWIAHTRQPTNSPGSSAIWCHPFSNSNTAIVHNGDISSFGSNMNFLQYRGVTNLVGTDSEVIAFIVDYLARIENLSMEDIGLILSNPYDRFLYRLGDEKTNYIRNLLYHYRGAELDGPFTIFIGYSDGDDVYLLAVIDRSKFRPVVIGEDEDNIYMASEECQIRMLSPKANIWTPQPGRFVFASMNKGIIESGRDSNIIDSVKSSDLIEIDSSHNSSANIIDSNKLSSYELNTHIKSILSSGPKSINLMNVSGQRYLGVNLPKNSELNIYGTPGNCLANFNKGTNINVYGSAEDNVADTMYEGKIKIHGNTRDVIGYALQGGQIFVRGNVGNRAFILMREYEESRPVVIVGNRADDYFCEYMSGGLALVLGIDSLDSSKSEQLVGNFLATGMLRGLIYVRGKVDSDSIGLNPPREDIINYLSYMNYKGIIDDQLFEKLSIASDINLNILKLELSEQAFESINKLFSSKYSVNLDIEYRKLDDSDLELLNPYLKEFTSDFNISNDILNKLVNSDYTIIKSIDKFNDSKVPKVTVVEE
;
A
#
# COMPACT_ATOMS: atom_id res chain seq x y z
N MET A 1 30.76 20.77 -2.59
CA MET A 1 30.87 19.47 -3.27
C MET A 1 29.51 19.16 -3.86
N ASN A 2 29.43 19.07 -5.19
CA ASN A 2 28.19 18.88 -5.94
C ASN A 2 27.67 17.47 -5.71
N ASP A 3 26.59 17.34 -4.94
CA ASP A 3 25.84 16.09 -4.82
C ASP A 3 24.87 16.00 -6.01
N SER A 4 25.44 15.76 -7.19
CA SER A 4 24.71 15.60 -8.47
C SER A 4 24.34 14.14 -8.72
N LYS A 5 24.01 13.38 -7.67
CA LYS A 5 23.33 12.10 -7.83
C LYS A 5 21.87 12.40 -8.12
N LEU A 6 21.34 11.94 -9.25
CA LEU A 6 19.91 11.97 -9.53
C LEU A 6 19.21 11.14 -8.45
N VAL A 7 18.74 11.81 -7.39
CA VAL A 7 17.92 11.27 -6.32
C VAL A 7 16.48 11.50 -6.74
N SER A 8 15.70 10.44 -7.00
CA SER A 8 14.26 10.61 -7.20
C SER A 8 13.66 10.95 -5.82
N LYS A 9 13.13 12.17 -5.70
CA LYS A 9 12.55 12.70 -4.46
C LYS A 9 11.05 12.56 -4.59
N ASP A 10 10.58 11.33 -4.50
CA ASP A 10 9.24 11.02 -4.97
C ASP A 10 8.22 11.00 -3.82
N ASP A 11 8.60 10.58 -2.59
CA ASP A 11 7.66 10.35 -1.47
C ASP A 11 8.29 10.15 -0.09
N CYS A 12 7.51 10.12 1.00
CA CYS A 12 8.02 9.63 2.28
C CYS A 12 8.35 8.12 2.22
N GLY A 13 9.18 7.66 3.16
CA GLY A 13 9.38 6.23 3.44
C GLY A 13 8.93 5.91 4.86
N VAL A 14 8.25 4.78 5.04
CA VAL A 14 7.80 4.27 6.34
C VAL A 14 8.31 2.85 6.58
N PHE A 15 8.59 2.54 7.84
CA PHE A 15 9.03 1.21 8.27
C PHE A 15 8.51 0.92 9.67
N ALA A 16 8.10 -0.31 9.95
CA ALA A 16 7.80 -0.80 11.27
C ALA A 16 8.17 -2.27 11.41
N ILE A 17 8.59 -2.66 12.61
CA ILE A 17 8.90 -4.04 12.96
C ILE A 17 8.42 -4.33 14.39
N LEU A 18 7.56 -5.34 14.51
CA LEU A 18 6.97 -5.82 15.76
C LEU A 18 7.52 -7.22 16.06
N LYS A 19 8.04 -7.43 17.28
CA LYS A 19 8.45 -8.76 17.69
C LYS A 19 7.23 -9.62 17.98
N LYS A 20 7.33 -10.93 17.80
CA LYS A 20 6.36 -11.89 18.33
C LYS A 20 6.62 -12.17 19.80
N LYS A 21 5.63 -12.73 20.50
CA LYS A 21 5.69 -13.03 21.93
C LYS A 21 6.96 -13.77 22.37
N HIS A 22 7.37 -14.78 21.62
CA HIS A 22 8.52 -15.64 21.93
C HIS A 22 9.87 -15.01 21.53
N ALA A 23 9.87 -14.03 20.65
CA ALA A 23 11.08 -13.41 20.11
C ALA A 23 11.71 -12.43 21.10
N LYS A 24 13.01 -12.18 20.92
CA LYS A 24 13.76 -11.17 21.67
C LYS A 24 13.38 -9.75 21.24
N LYS A 25 13.64 -8.76 22.10
CA LYS A 25 13.49 -7.35 21.74
C LYS A 25 14.38 -7.00 20.55
N ILE A 26 13.87 -6.12 19.70
CA ILE A 26 14.50 -5.71 18.45
C ILE A 26 15.47 -4.58 18.75
N SER A 27 16.72 -4.73 18.28
CA SER A 27 17.76 -3.71 18.40
C SER A 27 17.42 -2.46 17.58
N ASN A 28 17.76 -1.29 18.12
CA ASN A 28 17.70 0.00 17.41
C ASN A 28 18.33 -0.04 16.00
N GLN A 29 19.43 -0.79 15.82
CA GLN A 29 20.14 -0.88 14.54
C GLN A 29 19.24 -1.48 13.44
N VAL A 30 18.38 -2.44 13.77
CA VAL A 30 17.44 -3.05 12.82
C VAL A 30 16.44 -2.00 12.30
N ALA A 31 15.96 -1.13 13.18
CA ALA A 31 15.05 -0.05 12.81
C ALA A 31 15.74 1.00 11.93
N VAL A 32 17.00 1.34 12.23
CA VAL A 32 17.83 2.27 11.44
C VAL A 32 18.07 1.69 10.05
N ASP A 33 18.56 0.45 9.96
CA ASP A 33 18.86 -0.21 8.68
C ASP A 33 17.60 -0.33 7.81
N GLY A 34 16.48 -0.74 8.41
CA GLY A 34 15.20 -0.92 7.70
C GLY A 34 14.67 0.34 7.02
N ILE A 35 14.86 1.53 7.59
CA ILE A 35 14.46 2.80 6.96
C ILE A 35 15.56 3.43 6.09
N GLU A 36 16.84 3.18 6.41
CA GLU A 36 17.98 3.80 5.73
C GLU A 36 18.08 3.33 4.27
N CYS A 37 17.70 2.09 3.97
CA CYS A 37 17.70 1.58 2.59
C CYS A 37 16.78 2.37 1.64
N VAL A 38 15.73 3.01 2.17
CA VAL A 38 14.82 3.90 1.43
C VAL A 38 15.01 5.37 1.77
N ARG A 39 16.16 5.76 2.36
CA ARG A 39 16.44 7.14 2.82
C ARG A 39 16.14 8.21 1.78
N PHE A 40 16.34 7.86 0.51
CA PHE A 40 16.23 8.74 -0.65
C PHE A 40 14.82 8.90 -1.22
N ARG A 41 13.85 8.09 -0.76
CA ARG A 41 12.44 8.45 -0.94
C ARG A 41 12.22 9.84 -0.32
N GLY A 42 12.63 9.96 0.95
CA GLY A 42 12.61 11.22 1.69
C GLY A 42 13.78 12.15 1.37
N SER A 43 13.78 13.27 2.09
CA SER A 43 14.80 14.31 2.04
C SER A 43 15.45 14.49 3.39
N LYS A 44 16.50 15.32 3.45
CA LYS A 44 17.14 15.74 4.70
C LYS A 44 16.25 16.57 5.64
N PHE A 45 14.98 16.79 5.32
CA PHE A 45 14.07 17.67 6.07
C PHE A 45 13.29 16.96 7.20
N GLY A 46 13.70 15.74 7.55
CA GLY A 46 13.21 15.08 8.75
C GLY A 46 13.26 13.57 8.68
N ALA A 47 13.66 12.97 9.79
CA ALA A 47 13.49 11.55 10.03
C ALA A 47 13.21 11.32 11.51
N GLY A 48 12.84 10.09 11.85
CA GLY A 48 12.68 9.74 13.24
C GLY A 48 12.26 8.29 13.46
N PHE A 49 12.20 7.94 14.74
CA PHE A 49 11.96 6.61 15.25
C PHE A 49 11.04 6.70 16.47
N ALA A 50 10.16 5.74 16.64
CA ALA A 50 9.41 5.50 17.86
C ALA A 50 9.69 4.07 18.31
N SER A 51 9.93 3.89 19.59
CA SER A 51 10.07 2.59 20.24
C SER A 51 8.96 2.37 21.24
N PHE A 52 8.49 1.13 21.35
CA PHE A 52 7.53 0.72 22.36
C PHE A 52 8.12 -0.37 23.25
N ASN A 53 7.94 -0.25 24.56
CA ASN A 53 8.39 -1.21 25.55
C ASN A 53 7.31 -1.45 26.61
N LEU A 54 6.86 -2.70 26.74
CA LEU A 54 5.82 -3.07 27.71
C LEU A 54 6.33 -3.10 29.15
N GLU A 55 7.64 -3.28 29.35
CA GLU A 55 8.28 -3.38 30.68
C GLU A 55 8.31 -2.05 31.45
N ASN A 56 7.86 -0.94 30.86
CA ASN A 56 7.81 0.35 31.53
C ASN A 56 6.65 0.42 32.54
N SER A 57 6.85 1.15 33.64
CA SER A 57 5.85 1.30 34.70
C SER A 57 4.60 2.05 34.22
N ASN A 58 3.40 1.54 34.54
CA ASN A 58 2.12 2.17 34.21
C ASN A 58 1.94 3.58 34.81
N GLN A 59 2.81 3.99 35.73
CA GLN A 59 2.74 5.29 36.41
C GLN A 59 3.86 6.25 36.03
N GLU A 60 4.82 5.84 35.20
CA GLU A 60 5.98 6.66 34.83
C GLU A 60 5.87 7.06 33.36
N PHE A 61 5.60 8.34 33.13
CA PHE A 61 5.40 8.90 31.80
C PHE A 61 6.66 9.61 31.34
N LEU A 62 7.19 9.21 30.19
CA LEU A 62 8.28 9.88 29.53
C LEU A 62 7.74 11.08 28.74
N LEU A 63 8.09 12.28 29.18
CA LEU A 63 7.84 13.50 28.43
C LEU A 63 9.10 13.86 27.65
N SER A 64 8.92 14.05 26.33
CA SER A 64 9.98 14.56 25.45
C SER A 64 9.59 15.93 24.92
N ILE A 65 10.49 16.89 25.06
CA ILE A 65 10.19 18.32 24.95
C ILE A 65 11.29 18.99 24.13
N PHE A 66 10.90 19.65 23.04
CA PHE A 66 11.77 20.62 22.38
C PHE A 66 11.59 21.97 23.04
N VAL A 67 12.69 22.63 23.41
CA VAL A 67 12.69 23.97 24.02
C VAL A 67 13.73 24.87 23.35
N GLU A 68 13.48 26.17 23.34
CA GLU A 68 14.43 27.15 22.81
C GLU A 68 15.70 27.28 23.67
N ASN A 69 15.58 27.15 24.99
CA ASN A 69 16.65 27.32 25.96
C ASN A 69 16.26 26.72 27.33
N GLU A 70 17.26 26.58 28.23
CA GLU A 70 17.08 26.04 29.59
C GLU A 70 16.09 26.86 30.45
N ASN A 71 16.06 28.19 30.30
CA ASN A 71 15.11 29.04 31.05
C ASN A 71 13.65 28.68 30.73
N THR A 72 13.35 28.38 29.47
CA THR A 72 12.02 27.95 29.04
C THR A 72 11.66 26.59 29.62
N PHE A 73 12.64 25.70 29.76
CA PHE A 73 12.44 24.43 30.44
C PHE A 73 12.15 24.60 31.93
N ASP A 74 12.85 25.51 32.61
CA ASP A 74 12.58 25.82 34.02
C ASP A 74 11.13 26.30 34.23
N GLU A 75 10.60 27.15 33.33
CA GLU A 75 9.19 27.55 33.37
C GLU A 75 8.22 26.35 33.23
N ILE A 76 8.54 25.38 32.38
CA ILE A 76 7.72 24.17 32.19
C ILE A 76 7.79 23.28 33.44
N LYS A 77 8.99 23.13 34.00
CA LYS A 77 9.23 22.38 35.22
C LYS A 77 8.44 22.95 36.40
N ASP A 78 8.39 24.28 36.53
CA ASP A 78 7.60 24.96 37.54
C ASP A 78 6.10 24.70 37.38
N ILE A 79 5.58 24.69 36.15
CA ILE A 79 4.18 24.33 35.88
C ILE A 79 3.90 22.88 36.31
N LEU A 80 4.75 21.93 35.92
CA LEU A 80 4.58 20.53 36.28
C LEU A 80 4.62 20.33 37.81
N ASN A 81 5.58 20.98 38.50
CA ASN A 81 5.66 20.97 39.96
C ASN A 81 4.43 21.62 40.62
N GLY A 82 3.91 22.71 40.07
CA GLY A 82 2.71 23.39 40.57
C GLY A 82 1.44 22.52 40.51
N TYR A 83 1.40 21.55 39.60
CA TYR A 83 0.35 20.53 39.54
C TYR A 83 0.61 19.30 40.44
N ASN A 84 1.65 19.35 41.27
CA ASN A 84 2.11 18.27 42.17
C ASN A 84 2.58 17.00 41.45
N PHE A 85 3.15 17.13 40.25
CA PHE A 85 3.79 16.01 39.59
C PHE A 85 5.19 15.77 40.14
N SER A 86 5.55 14.50 40.34
CA SER A 86 6.92 14.11 40.71
C SER A 86 7.74 13.90 39.45
N ILE A 87 8.83 14.66 39.30
CA ILE A 87 9.68 14.67 38.11
C ILE A 87 11.06 14.13 38.45
N HIS A 88 11.60 13.24 37.61
CA HIS A 88 12.96 12.71 37.73
C HIS A 88 13.57 12.38 36.35
N ASP A 89 14.82 11.90 36.34
CA ASP A 89 15.55 11.45 35.14
C ASP A 89 15.60 12.45 33.98
N ILE A 90 15.80 13.73 34.31
CA ILE A 90 15.94 14.81 33.33
C ILE A 90 17.24 14.62 32.54
N LYS A 91 17.13 14.52 31.23
CA LYS A 91 18.25 14.47 30.27
C LYS A 91 18.05 15.55 29.23
N SER A 92 19.15 16.18 28.80
CA SER A 92 19.14 17.28 27.84
C SER A 92 20.19 17.02 26.76
N LYS A 93 19.85 17.28 25.50
CA LYS A 93 20.75 17.16 24.36
C LYS A 93 20.45 18.22 23.30
N LYS A 94 21.48 18.62 22.55
CA LYS A 94 21.30 19.50 21.39
C LYS A 94 20.99 18.69 20.15
N ILE A 95 20.03 19.17 19.37
CA ILE A 95 19.62 18.59 18.09
C ILE A 95 20.08 19.46 16.91
N THR A 96 19.89 18.96 15.70
CA THR A 96 20.30 19.63 14.45
C THR A 96 19.41 20.81 14.12
N ALA A 97 18.11 20.74 14.45
CA ALA A 97 17.18 21.84 14.23
C ALA A 97 17.66 23.14 14.90
N SER A 98 17.60 24.25 14.16
CA SER A 98 18.03 25.57 14.66
C SER A 98 17.01 26.21 15.60
N GLU A 99 15.73 25.94 15.38
CA GLU A 99 14.64 26.34 16.26
C GLU A 99 14.36 25.24 17.28
N LEU A 100 14.09 25.63 18.54
CA LEU A 100 13.86 24.68 19.64
C LEU A 100 14.98 23.62 19.75
N SER A 101 16.24 24.07 19.63
CA SER A 101 17.43 23.23 19.44
C SER A 101 17.82 22.34 20.64
N LEU A 102 17.08 22.40 21.75
CA LEU A 102 17.31 21.62 22.95
C LEU A 102 16.19 20.59 23.11
N ASP A 103 16.54 19.30 23.03
CA ASP A 103 15.64 18.17 23.28
C ASP A 103 15.85 17.67 24.71
N ILE A 104 14.79 17.77 25.52
CA ILE A 104 14.78 17.41 26.92
C ILE A 104 13.81 16.25 27.12
N SER A 105 14.27 15.20 27.80
CA SER A 105 13.42 14.09 28.24
C SER A 105 13.37 14.04 29.76
N LEU A 106 12.20 13.77 30.35
CA LEU A 106 12.01 13.62 31.79
C LEU A 106 10.92 12.59 32.10
N ILE A 107 11.00 11.97 33.27
CA ILE A 107 9.95 11.08 33.77
C ILE A 107 9.02 11.86 34.69
N VAL A 108 7.72 11.80 34.41
CA VAL A 108 6.64 12.26 35.30
C VAL A 108 5.97 11.06 35.93
N LYS A 109 6.02 10.96 37.27
CA LYS A 109 5.30 9.93 38.01
C LYS A 109 3.91 10.40 38.40
N THR A 110 2.88 9.72 37.89
CA THR A 110 1.47 9.99 38.18
C THR A 110 0.60 8.76 37.92
N SER A 111 -0.48 8.60 38.68
CA SER A 111 -1.55 7.63 38.39
C SER A 111 -2.70 8.25 37.57
N ASP A 112 -2.70 9.57 37.39
CA ASP A 112 -3.73 10.32 36.69
C ASP A 112 -3.22 10.79 35.32
N SER A 113 -3.38 9.91 34.32
CA SER A 113 -2.95 10.16 32.94
C SER A 113 -3.80 11.23 32.25
N VAL A 114 -5.07 11.37 32.62
CA VAL A 114 -5.98 12.39 32.09
C VAL A 114 -5.54 13.77 32.54
N LYS A 115 -5.22 13.94 33.83
CA LYS A 115 -4.66 15.20 34.35
C LYS A 115 -3.34 15.54 33.67
N LEU A 116 -2.44 14.57 33.49
CA LEU A 116 -1.18 14.81 32.79
C LEU A 116 -1.42 15.27 31.34
N SER A 117 -2.30 14.60 30.60
CA SER A 117 -2.67 14.98 29.24
C SER A 117 -3.23 16.41 29.15
N ASN A 118 -4.09 16.79 30.10
CA ASN A 118 -4.62 18.16 30.18
C ASN A 118 -3.52 19.20 30.45
N VAL A 119 -2.59 18.90 31.37
CA VAL A 119 -1.47 19.80 31.68
C VAL A 119 -0.50 19.91 30.49
N VAL A 120 -0.22 18.80 29.80
CA VAL A 120 0.57 18.79 28.56
C VAL A 120 -0.08 19.68 27.50
N ASN A 121 -1.40 19.57 27.30
CA ASN A 121 -2.13 20.43 26.35
C ASN A 121 -2.03 21.92 26.74
N GLN A 122 -2.17 22.25 28.02
CA GLN A 122 -2.02 23.62 28.52
C GLN A 122 -0.61 24.18 28.32
N ILE A 123 0.43 23.40 28.64
CA ILE A 123 1.82 23.79 28.41
C ILE A 123 2.01 24.05 26.92
N ASN A 124 1.62 23.10 26.08
CA ASN A 124 1.76 23.22 24.65
C ASN A 124 1.05 24.45 24.06
N TYR A 125 -0.13 24.81 24.57
CA TYR A 125 -0.84 26.03 24.15
C TYR A 125 -0.12 27.30 24.62
N LYS A 126 0.34 27.33 25.89
CA LYS A 126 1.04 28.48 26.46
C LYS A 126 2.34 28.81 25.71
N PHE A 127 3.07 27.79 25.27
CA PHE A 127 4.38 27.96 24.64
C PHE A 127 4.35 27.95 23.10
N SER A 128 3.18 27.91 22.47
CA SER A 128 3.03 28.00 21.00
C SER A 128 2.69 29.41 20.49
N ILE A 129 2.29 30.35 21.36
CA ILE A 129 1.79 31.69 20.99
C ILE A 129 2.68 32.81 21.56
N PRO A 130 3.04 33.86 20.78
CA PRO A 130 2.76 34.04 19.35
C PRO A 130 3.67 33.21 18.44
N ASN A 131 4.76 32.67 18.98
CA ASN A 131 5.69 31.77 18.32
C ASN A 131 6.02 30.60 19.25
N TYR A 132 6.51 29.50 18.69
CA TYR A 132 6.95 28.35 19.49
C TYR A 132 8.20 28.68 20.31
N ARG A 133 8.08 28.58 21.63
CA ARG A 133 9.21 28.54 22.59
C ARG A 133 9.47 27.14 23.12
N ALA A 134 8.43 26.29 23.13
CA ALA A 134 8.54 24.88 23.49
C ALA A 134 7.43 24.04 22.86
N ARG A 135 7.67 22.74 22.76
CA ARG A 135 6.68 21.72 22.36
C ARG A 135 6.99 20.40 23.04
N ILE A 136 6.06 19.92 23.86
CA ILE A 136 6.00 18.52 24.30
C ILE A 136 5.46 17.73 23.10
N TYR A 137 6.31 16.90 22.50
CA TYR A 137 5.99 16.13 21.29
C TYR A 137 5.73 14.64 21.54
N SER A 138 5.99 14.17 22.75
CA SER A 138 5.69 12.82 23.23
C SER A 138 5.43 12.87 24.74
N SER A 139 4.44 12.11 25.22
CA SER A 139 4.05 12.09 26.64
C SER A 139 3.41 10.74 27.05
N GLY A 140 4.07 9.63 26.73
CA GLY A 140 3.58 8.28 26.98
C GLY A 140 4.40 7.51 28.01
N ASN A 141 3.86 6.41 28.51
CA ASN A 141 4.60 5.53 29.44
C ASN A 141 5.29 4.37 28.70
N TYR A 142 4.73 3.89 27.58
CA TYR A 142 5.32 2.80 26.79
C TYR A 142 6.07 3.25 25.54
N VAL A 143 5.92 4.52 25.13
CA VAL A 143 6.48 5.03 23.86
C VAL A 143 7.62 6.02 24.10
N ASN A 144 8.69 5.88 23.32
CA ASN A 144 9.77 6.85 23.25
C ASN A 144 10.01 7.26 21.80
N VAL A 145 10.06 8.57 21.54
CA VAL A 145 10.17 9.16 20.20
C VAL A 145 11.52 9.86 20.06
N TYR A 146 12.19 9.60 18.96
CA TYR A 146 13.46 10.20 18.54
C TYR A 146 13.23 10.85 17.18
N LYS A 147 13.32 12.18 17.07
CA LYS A 147 13.10 12.85 15.80
C LYS A 147 13.90 14.14 15.70
N ASP A 148 14.36 14.45 14.50
CA ASP A 148 15.17 15.63 14.20
C ASP A 148 15.21 15.87 12.67
N ILE A 149 15.83 16.96 12.26
CA ILE A 149 16.13 17.26 10.86
C ILE A 149 17.37 16.47 10.42
N GLY A 150 17.22 15.67 9.37
CA GLY A 150 18.30 14.88 8.78
C GLY A 150 17.76 13.67 8.03
N TYR A 151 18.66 12.87 7.46
CA TYR A 151 18.32 11.51 7.03
C TYR A 151 18.26 10.56 8.23
N PRO A 152 17.71 9.35 8.10
CA PRO A 152 17.52 8.45 9.24
C PRO A 152 18.80 8.18 10.05
N SER A 153 19.91 7.87 9.39
CA SER A 153 21.21 7.69 10.05
C SER A 153 21.77 8.95 10.72
N ASP A 154 21.47 10.15 10.20
CA ASP A 154 21.85 11.42 10.82
C ASP A 154 21.05 11.66 12.10
N VAL A 155 19.73 11.46 12.05
CA VAL A 155 18.83 11.62 13.19
C VAL A 155 19.12 10.58 14.28
N ALA A 156 19.38 9.34 13.90
CA ALA A 156 19.74 8.29 14.85
C ALA A 156 21.03 8.63 15.61
N ARG A 157 21.96 9.36 14.98
CA ARG A 157 23.17 9.88 15.64
C ARG A 157 22.88 11.11 16.50
N SER A 158 22.20 12.13 15.97
CA SER A 158 21.95 13.39 16.70
C SER A 158 21.09 13.17 17.96
N THR A 159 20.18 12.21 17.92
CA THR A 159 19.31 11.88 19.05
C THR A 159 19.95 10.93 20.07
N GLY A 160 21.17 10.44 19.81
CA GLY A 160 21.87 9.44 20.64
C GLY A 160 21.30 8.02 20.54
N LEU A 161 20.41 7.78 19.58
CA LEU A 161 19.77 6.47 19.41
C LEU A 161 20.82 5.39 19.11
N ILE A 162 21.75 5.63 18.18
CA ILE A 162 22.81 4.67 17.81
C ILE A 162 23.65 4.27 19.03
N ASP A 163 24.05 5.24 19.86
CA ASP A 163 24.94 5.02 21.00
C ASP A 163 24.24 4.31 22.18
N SER A 164 22.91 4.35 22.22
CA SER A 164 22.13 3.83 23.35
C SER A 164 22.09 2.30 23.45
N ASN A 165 22.44 1.57 22.37
CA ASN A 165 22.23 0.12 22.25
C ASN A 165 20.84 -0.34 22.74
N SER A 166 19.82 0.48 22.51
CA SER A 166 18.47 0.24 23.00
C SER A 166 17.79 -0.87 22.21
N SER A 167 16.86 -1.57 22.86
CA SER A 167 15.99 -2.56 22.24
C SER A 167 14.53 -2.29 22.60
N ALA A 168 13.60 -2.71 21.75
CA ALA A 168 12.18 -2.45 21.90
C ALA A 168 11.33 -3.64 21.43
N ASP A 169 10.07 -3.67 21.88
CA ASP A 169 9.07 -4.64 21.41
C ASP A 169 8.54 -4.29 20.01
N LEU A 170 8.44 -2.99 19.72
CA LEU A 170 8.08 -2.43 18.42
C LEU A 170 8.97 -1.23 18.11
N TRP A 171 9.42 -1.16 16.85
CA TRP A 171 9.98 0.05 16.26
C TRP A 171 9.13 0.54 15.10
N ILE A 172 8.96 1.86 15.00
CA ILE A 172 8.38 2.54 13.85
C ILE A 172 9.36 3.63 13.42
N ALA A 173 9.64 3.75 12.13
CA ALA A 173 10.61 4.68 11.57
C ALA A 173 10.08 5.38 10.31
N HIS A 174 10.59 6.58 10.04
CA HIS A 174 10.16 7.40 8.92
C HIS A 174 11.30 8.26 8.34
N THR A 175 11.29 8.44 7.02
CA THR A 175 12.08 9.46 6.30
C THR A 175 11.14 10.37 5.51
N ARG A 176 11.33 11.69 5.62
CA ARG A 176 10.31 12.68 5.23
C ARG A 176 10.59 13.39 3.93
N GLN A 177 9.57 13.51 3.08
CA GLN A 177 9.51 14.48 1.99
C GLN A 177 8.42 15.53 2.32
N PRO A 178 8.79 16.76 2.73
CA PRO A 178 7.80 17.76 3.13
C PRO A 178 7.02 18.28 1.91
N THR A 179 5.70 18.11 1.93
CA THR A 179 4.77 18.63 0.91
C THR A 179 4.05 19.89 1.39
N ASN A 180 3.59 19.90 2.65
CA ASN A 180 2.65 20.91 3.18
C ASN A 180 3.15 21.69 4.41
N SER A 181 4.37 21.44 4.92
CA SER A 181 4.89 22.18 6.10
C SER A 181 6.35 22.65 5.91
N PRO A 182 6.78 23.68 6.66
CA PRO A 182 8.17 24.12 6.64
C PRO A 182 9.09 22.96 7.07
N GLY A 183 10.14 22.69 6.29
CA GLY A 183 11.16 21.69 6.62
C GLY A 183 12.25 22.20 7.58
N SER A 184 11.93 23.21 8.41
CA SER A 184 12.91 23.98 9.19
C SER A 184 12.93 23.65 10.69
N SER A 185 11.98 22.86 11.20
CA SER A 185 11.90 22.52 12.63
C SER A 185 11.60 21.04 12.87
N ALA A 186 12.13 20.50 13.97
CA ALA A 186 11.94 19.13 14.40
C ALA A 186 10.49 18.82 14.82
N ILE A 187 9.70 19.84 15.18
CA ILE A 187 8.29 19.64 15.58
C ILE A 187 7.43 19.02 14.47
N TRP A 188 7.76 19.30 13.21
CA TRP A 188 7.06 18.78 12.03
C TRP A 188 7.64 17.45 11.52
N CYS A 189 8.68 16.92 12.16
CA CYS A 189 9.22 15.62 11.82
C CYS A 189 8.34 14.52 12.41
N HIS A 190 8.25 13.41 11.68
CA HIS A 190 7.68 12.16 12.19
C HIS A 190 8.69 11.42 13.08
N PRO A 191 8.25 10.49 13.94
CA PRO A 191 6.85 10.17 14.26
C PRO A 191 6.10 11.28 15.00
N PHE A 192 4.77 11.30 14.85
CA PHE A 192 3.88 12.07 15.72
C PHE A 192 3.33 11.17 16.81
N SER A 193 3.19 11.68 18.02
CA SER A 193 2.80 10.88 19.19
C SER A 193 1.83 11.64 20.07
N ASN A 194 0.91 10.90 20.68
CA ASN A 194 0.05 11.38 21.75
C ASN A 194 -0.23 10.23 22.71
N SER A 195 0.04 10.43 24.00
CA SER A 195 -0.04 9.39 25.04
C SER A 195 0.72 8.12 24.61
N ASN A 196 0.04 6.97 24.51
CA ASN A 196 0.64 5.68 24.18
C ASN A 196 0.55 5.32 22.70
N THR A 197 0.36 6.33 21.85
CA THR A 197 0.29 6.19 20.40
C THR A 197 1.46 6.89 19.76
N ALA A 198 2.06 6.27 18.74
CA ALA A 198 2.90 6.97 17.78
C ALA A 198 2.60 6.51 16.36
N ILE A 199 2.64 7.44 15.41
CA ILE A 199 2.33 7.17 14.02
C ILE A 199 3.41 7.69 13.07
N VAL A 200 3.50 7.03 11.93
CA VAL A 200 4.18 7.54 10.73
C VAL A 200 3.23 7.45 9.55
N HIS A 201 3.33 8.40 8.64
CA HIS A 201 2.38 8.58 7.55
C HIS A 201 3.15 8.89 6.27
N ASN A 202 2.85 8.15 5.22
CA ASN A 202 3.23 8.47 3.85
C ASN A 202 1.97 8.84 3.09
N GLY A 203 1.83 10.10 2.69
CA GLY A 203 0.58 10.57 2.09
C GLY A 203 0.24 12.03 2.33
N ASP A 204 -0.99 12.36 1.99
CA ASP A 204 -1.65 13.64 2.27
C ASP A 204 -3.13 13.39 2.54
N ILE A 205 -3.63 13.83 3.69
CA ILE A 205 -5.00 13.57 4.12
C ILE A 205 -5.93 14.71 3.67
N SER A 206 -6.84 14.42 2.74
CA SER A 206 -7.81 15.41 2.24
C SER A 206 -8.93 15.71 3.25
N SER A 207 -9.21 14.77 4.16
CA SER A 207 -10.21 14.91 5.23
C SER A 207 -9.73 15.75 6.43
N PHE A 208 -8.53 16.33 6.38
CA PHE A 208 -7.87 17.02 7.51
C PHE A 208 -8.78 17.99 8.28
N GLY A 209 -9.54 18.84 7.57
CA GLY A 209 -10.44 19.81 8.21
C GLY A 209 -11.56 19.15 9.02
N SER A 210 -12.16 18.07 8.51
CA SER A 210 -13.19 17.30 9.22
C SER A 210 -12.61 16.60 10.45
N ASN A 211 -11.42 16.02 10.32
CA ASN A 211 -10.70 15.36 11.40
C ASN A 211 -10.28 16.33 12.51
N MET A 212 -9.83 17.53 12.13
CA MET A 212 -9.54 18.61 13.06
C MET A 212 -10.78 19.03 13.85
N ASN A 213 -11.90 19.27 13.16
CA ASN A 213 -13.18 19.64 13.80
C ASN A 213 -13.67 18.56 14.77
N PHE A 214 -13.53 17.28 14.40
CA PHE A 214 -13.88 16.14 15.25
C PHE A 214 -13.18 16.21 16.62
N LEU A 215 -11.89 16.54 16.63
CA LEU A 215 -11.08 16.70 17.84
C LEU A 215 -11.38 18.02 18.59
N GLN A 216 -11.58 19.14 17.87
CA GLN A 216 -11.88 20.43 18.47
C GLN A 216 -13.19 20.41 19.27
N TYR A 217 -14.24 19.76 18.76
CA TYR A 217 -15.49 19.57 19.50
C TYR A 217 -15.34 18.71 20.76
N ARG A 218 -14.20 18.02 20.91
CA ARG A 218 -13.82 17.19 22.06
C ARG A 218 -12.78 17.85 22.96
N GLY A 219 -12.47 19.13 22.73
CA GLY A 219 -11.60 19.93 23.60
C GLY A 219 -10.10 19.90 23.24
N VAL A 220 -9.71 19.30 22.11
CA VAL A 220 -8.33 19.37 21.61
C VAL A 220 -8.16 20.68 20.84
N THR A 221 -7.37 21.60 21.39
CA THR A 221 -7.28 22.98 20.89
C THR A 221 -5.89 23.40 20.39
N ASN A 222 -4.84 22.60 20.62
CA ASN A 222 -3.48 23.00 20.29
C ASN A 222 -2.69 21.89 19.57
N LEU A 223 -2.78 21.94 18.25
CA LEU A 223 -2.10 21.07 17.30
C LEU A 223 -1.10 21.90 16.47
N VAL A 224 0.01 21.28 16.06
CA VAL A 224 1.06 21.87 15.22
C VAL A 224 0.62 22.09 13.77
N GLY A 225 -0.58 21.63 13.42
CA GLY A 225 -1.21 21.85 12.12
C GLY A 225 -0.81 20.83 11.05
N THR A 226 -0.51 19.58 11.44
CA THR A 226 -0.27 18.49 10.49
C THR A 226 -1.36 17.43 10.60
N ASP A 227 -1.68 16.80 9.48
CA ASP A 227 -2.63 15.68 9.40
C ASP A 227 -2.24 14.50 10.30
N SER A 228 -0.96 14.23 10.38
CA SER A 228 -0.39 13.08 11.06
C SER A 228 -0.48 13.25 12.57
N GLU A 229 -0.33 14.46 13.08
CA GLU A 229 -0.61 14.72 14.49
C GLU A 229 -2.09 14.58 14.83
N VAL A 230 -2.98 15.06 13.96
CA VAL A 230 -4.43 14.88 14.13
C VAL A 230 -4.79 13.40 14.23
N ILE A 231 -4.22 12.56 13.37
CA ILE A 231 -4.47 11.11 13.41
C ILE A 231 -3.96 10.50 14.73
N ALA A 232 -2.78 10.87 15.22
CA ALA A 232 -2.27 10.37 16.50
C ALA A 232 -3.22 10.71 17.67
N PHE A 233 -3.82 11.89 17.65
CA PHE A 233 -4.83 12.30 18.64
C PHE A 233 -6.16 11.58 18.47
N ILE A 234 -6.61 11.33 17.23
CA ILE A 234 -7.82 10.54 16.95
C ILE A 234 -7.67 9.12 17.48
N VAL A 235 -6.54 8.45 17.21
CA VAL A 235 -6.28 7.09 17.68
C VAL A 235 -6.30 7.03 19.20
N ASP A 236 -5.59 7.93 19.88
CA ASP A 236 -5.59 7.99 21.35
C ASP A 236 -7.00 8.24 21.91
N TYR A 237 -7.78 9.15 21.30
CA TYR A 237 -9.15 9.41 21.69
C TYR A 237 -10.03 8.15 21.56
N LEU A 238 -10.03 7.52 20.39
CA LEU A 238 -10.86 6.33 20.13
C LEU A 238 -10.45 5.14 21.02
N ALA A 239 -9.15 4.97 21.25
CA ALA A 239 -8.64 3.87 22.06
C ALA A 239 -8.87 4.07 23.56
N ARG A 240 -8.47 5.21 24.10
CA ARG A 240 -8.41 5.43 25.55
C ARG A 240 -9.66 6.06 26.15
N ILE A 241 -10.37 6.88 25.36
CA ILE A 241 -11.57 7.59 25.84
C ILE A 241 -12.83 6.84 25.42
N GLU A 242 -12.93 6.44 24.15
CA GLU A 242 -14.09 5.67 23.65
C GLU A 242 -13.96 4.17 23.92
N ASN A 243 -12.77 3.69 24.30
CA ASN A 243 -12.49 2.29 24.60
C ASN A 243 -12.82 1.34 23.42
N LEU A 244 -12.57 1.80 22.19
CA LEU A 244 -12.72 0.99 20.99
C LEU A 244 -11.55 0.03 20.82
N SER A 245 -11.82 -1.11 20.18
CA SER A 245 -10.78 -2.03 19.77
C SER A 245 -9.89 -1.42 18.67
N MET A 246 -8.64 -1.85 18.59
CA MET A 246 -7.76 -1.47 17.47
C MET A 246 -8.33 -1.89 16.11
N GLU A 247 -9.13 -2.95 16.08
CA GLU A 247 -9.79 -3.45 14.88
C GLU A 247 -10.86 -2.47 14.39
N ASP A 248 -11.69 -1.95 15.31
CA ASP A 248 -12.69 -0.91 15.03
C ASP A 248 -12.03 0.41 14.61
N ILE A 249 -10.93 0.77 15.25
CA ILE A 249 -10.16 1.97 14.86
C ILE A 249 -9.59 1.79 13.45
N GLY A 250 -9.06 0.61 13.12
CA GLY A 250 -8.61 0.27 11.77
C GLY A 250 -9.73 0.43 10.72
N LEU A 251 -10.94 -0.03 11.03
CA LEU A 251 -12.13 0.13 10.17
C LEU A 251 -12.53 1.60 9.99
N ILE A 252 -12.60 2.37 11.08
CA ILE A 252 -12.95 3.80 11.04
C ILE A 252 -11.94 4.56 10.19
N LEU A 253 -10.64 4.36 10.43
CA LEU A 253 -9.59 5.11 9.75
C LEU A 253 -9.43 4.70 8.27
N SER A 254 -9.60 3.42 7.94
CA SER A 254 -9.47 2.95 6.53
C SER A 254 -10.64 3.35 5.64
N ASN A 255 -11.81 3.61 6.23
CA ASN A 255 -13.03 4.01 5.52
C ASN A 255 -13.32 3.08 4.31
N PRO A 256 -13.65 1.80 4.54
CA PRO A 256 -13.85 0.84 3.47
C PRO A 256 -15.04 1.24 2.56
N TYR A 257 -15.02 0.80 1.31
CA TYR A 257 -16.11 1.04 0.37
C TYR A 257 -17.43 0.40 0.83
N ASP A 258 -18.40 1.24 1.19
CA ASP A 258 -19.74 0.80 1.63
C ASP A 258 -20.39 -0.20 0.67
N ARG A 259 -20.23 0.02 -0.65
CA ARG A 259 -20.81 -0.82 -1.70
C ARG A 259 -20.39 -2.29 -1.67
N PHE A 260 -19.30 -2.64 -0.97
CA PHE A 260 -18.82 -4.03 -0.86
C PHE A 260 -19.11 -4.64 0.51
N LEU A 261 -19.59 -3.85 1.48
CA LEU A 261 -19.81 -4.35 2.84
C LEU A 261 -20.88 -5.41 2.91
N TYR A 262 -21.84 -5.45 1.97
CA TYR A 262 -22.90 -6.47 1.92
C TYR A 262 -22.33 -7.90 1.82
N ARG A 263 -21.12 -8.06 1.26
CA ARG A 263 -20.44 -9.37 1.14
C ARG A 263 -20.08 -9.98 2.49
N LEU A 264 -20.08 -9.18 3.55
CA LEU A 264 -19.79 -9.61 4.92
C LEU A 264 -21.02 -10.18 5.64
N GLY A 265 -22.20 -10.08 5.02
CA GLY A 265 -23.49 -10.46 5.62
C GLY A 265 -24.10 -9.36 6.49
N ASP A 266 -25.43 -9.34 6.56
CA ASP A 266 -26.24 -8.23 7.10
C ASP A 266 -25.80 -7.76 8.49
N GLU A 267 -25.50 -8.67 9.41
CA GLU A 267 -25.11 -8.33 10.78
C GLU A 267 -23.80 -7.53 10.81
N LYS A 268 -22.76 -8.03 10.13
CA LYS A 268 -21.44 -7.37 10.08
C LYS A 268 -21.50 -6.10 9.27
N THR A 269 -22.26 -6.07 8.17
CA THR A 269 -22.51 -4.87 7.37
C THR A 269 -23.15 -3.76 8.21
N ASN A 270 -24.22 -4.07 8.94
CA ASN A 270 -24.92 -3.09 9.77
C ASN A 270 -24.06 -2.60 10.93
N TYR A 271 -23.29 -3.49 11.56
CA TYR A 271 -22.33 -3.11 12.59
C TYR A 271 -21.31 -2.09 12.09
N ILE A 272 -20.64 -2.39 10.96
CA ILE A 272 -19.62 -1.51 10.37
C ILE A 272 -20.24 -0.17 9.97
N ARG A 273 -21.42 -0.17 9.32
CA ARG A 273 -22.11 1.06 8.94
C ARG A 273 -22.44 1.96 10.13
N ASN A 274 -22.92 1.36 11.24
CA ASN A 274 -23.21 2.12 12.46
C ASN A 274 -21.94 2.69 13.09
N LEU A 275 -20.85 1.93 13.09
CA LEU A 275 -19.55 2.36 13.58
C LEU A 275 -19.03 3.57 12.77
N LEU A 276 -19.00 3.46 11.44
CA LEU A 276 -18.57 4.54 10.54
C LEU A 276 -19.48 5.77 10.70
N TYR A 277 -20.79 5.59 10.73
CA TYR A 277 -21.74 6.69 10.93
C TYR A 277 -21.49 7.48 12.23
N HIS A 278 -21.24 6.77 13.34
CA HIS A 278 -21.00 7.37 14.65
C HIS A 278 -19.68 8.16 14.68
N TYR A 279 -18.63 7.62 14.06
CA TYR A 279 -17.28 8.17 14.07
C TYR A 279 -16.87 8.82 12.73
N ARG A 280 -17.84 9.26 11.90
CA ARG A 280 -17.60 9.84 10.56
C ARG A 280 -16.58 10.98 10.51
N GLY A 281 -16.40 11.70 11.62
CA GLY A 281 -15.42 12.78 11.71
C GLY A 281 -13.98 12.29 11.87
N ALA A 282 -13.78 11.02 12.20
CA ALA A 282 -12.47 10.36 12.34
C ALA A 282 -12.08 9.57 11.08
N GLU A 283 -13.00 9.33 10.15
CA GLU A 283 -12.69 8.69 8.87
C GLU A 283 -11.63 9.48 8.09
N LEU A 284 -10.72 8.77 7.43
CA LEU A 284 -9.67 9.36 6.61
C LEU A 284 -10.04 9.28 5.13
N ASP A 285 -9.59 10.27 4.37
CA ASP A 285 -9.69 10.29 2.92
C ASP A 285 -8.44 10.94 2.30
N GLY A 286 -8.19 10.66 1.03
CA GLY A 286 -6.98 11.07 0.32
C GLY A 286 -5.93 9.96 0.21
N PRO A 287 -4.79 10.22 -0.44
CA PRO A 287 -3.72 9.22 -0.62
C PRO A 287 -2.92 9.02 0.67
N PHE A 288 -3.01 7.85 1.30
CA PHE A 288 -2.27 7.58 2.53
C PHE A 288 -1.93 6.11 2.78
N THR A 289 -0.80 5.93 3.45
CA THR A 289 -0.46 4.73 4.22
C THR A 289 0.04 5.20 5.58
N ILE A 290 -0.57 4.69 6.65
CA ILE A 290 -0.24 5.09 8.02
C ILE A 290 0.13 3.85 8.82
N PHE A 291 1.29 3.87 9.48
CA PHE A 291 1.62 2.87 10.50
C PHE A 291 1.41 3.45 11.89
N ILE A 292 0.70 2.70 12.73
CA ILE A 292 0.26 3.12 14.06
C ILE A 292 0.78 2.11 15.06
N GLY A 293 1.61 2.56 15.99
CA GLY A 293 1.99 1.81 17.16
C GLY A 293 1.14 2.25 18.35
N TYR A 294 0.63 1.28 19.10
CA TYR A 294 -0.17 1.54 20.30
C TYR A 294 0.14 0.51 21.39
N SER A 295 0.05 0.92 22.65
CA SER A 295 0.10 0.01 23.80
C SER A 295 -0.98 0.39 24.82
N ASP A 296 -1.77 -0.61 25.22
CA ASP A 296 -2.74 -0.50 26.32
C ASP A 296 -2.12 -0.84 27.69
N GLY A 297 -0.89 -1.35 27.71
CA GLY A 297 -0.18 -1.82 28.90
C GLY A 297 -0.21 -3.32 29.14
N ASP A 298 -1.05 -4.06 28.40
CA ASP A 298 -1.08 -5.52 28.40
C ASP A 298 -0.43 -6.11 27.13
N ASP A 299 -0.48 -5.36 26.03
CA ASP A 299 0.06 -5.75 24.73
C ASP A 299 0.65 -4.56 23.95
N VAL A 300 1.38 -4.86 22.89
CA VAL A 300 1.87 -3.88 21.92
C VAL A 300 1.26 -4.21 20.56
N TYR A 301 0.62 -3.22 19.96
CA TYR A 301 -0.12 -3.33 18.72
C TYR A 301 0.55 -2.54 17.61
N LEU A 302 0.50 -3.10 16.40
CA LEU A 302 0.93 -2.45 15.18
C LEU A 302 -0.18 -2.53 14.14
N LEU A 303 -0.61 -1.38 13.63
CA LEU A 303 -1.58 -1.30 12.55
C LEU A 303 -0.95 -0.64 11.32
N ALA A 304 -1.34 -1.10 10.13
CA ALA A 304 -1.21 -0.35 8.89
C ALA A 304 -2.59 0.00 8.36
N VAL A 305 -2.87 1.27 8.08
CA VAL A 305 -4.13 1.73 7.49
C VAL A 305 -3.86 2.23 6.07
N ILE A 306 -4.63 1.73 5.12
CA ILE A 306 -4.43 1.96 3.68
C ILE A 306 -5.65 2.68 3.11
N ASP A 307 -5.41 3.70 2.27
CA ASP A 307 -6.48 4.42 1.60
C ASP A 307 -7.24 3.53 0.59
N ARG A 308 -8.49 3.91 0.31
CA ARG A 308 -9.41 3.18 -0.58
C ARG A 308 -8.88 2.93 -2.00
N SER A 309 -8.00 3.76 -2.50
CA SER A 309 -7.43 3.64 -3.85
C SER A 309 -5.99 3.14 -3.83
N LYS A 310 -5.41 2.90 -2.64
CA LYS A 310 -4.03 2.51 -2.39
C LYS A 310 -3.06 3.32 -3.25
N PHE A 311 -3.07 4.63 -3.06
CA PHE A 311 -2.20 5.55 -3.80
C PHE A 311 -0.76 5.54 -3.28
N ARG A 312 -0.54 4.97 -2.10
CA ARG A 312 0.77 4.88 -1.45
C ARG A 312 1.18 3.42 -1.29
N PRO A 313 2.45 3.09 -1.57
CA PRO A 313 2.88 1.71 -1.53
C PRO A 313 3.08 1.23 -0.10
N VAL A 314 2.73 -0.04 0.10
CA VAL A 314 2.84 -0.74 1.37
C VAL A 314 2.97 -2.24 1.13
N VAL A 315 3.87 -2.84 1.89
CA VAL A 315 4.08 -4.29 1.95
C VAL A 315 4.11 -4.74 3.40
N ILE A 316 3.58 -5.93 3.64
CA ILE A 316 3.59 -6.58 4.94
C ILE A 316 4.47 -7.81 4.83
N GLY A 317 5.27 -8.05 5.86
CA GLY A 317 6.14 -9.22 5.94
C GLY A 317 5.97 -9.95 7.26
N GLU A 318 6.22 -11.25 7.25
CA GLU A 318 6.28 -12.05 8.47
C GLU A 318 7.36 -13.13 8.34
N ASP A 319 8.16 -13.29 9.38
CA ASP A 319 9.04 -14.45 9.55
C ASP A 319 8.75 -15.17 10.88
N GLU A 320 9.66 -16.05 11.33
CA GLU A 320 9.47 -16.81 12.56
C GLU A 320 9.29 -15.89 13.79
N ASP A 321 10.07 -14.81 13.86
CA ASP A 321 10.25 -13.99 15.04
C ASP A 321 9.51 -12.65 14.97
N ASN A 322 9.30 -12.10 13.77
CA ASN A 322 8.89 -10.71 13.59
C ASN A 322 7.80 -10.53 12.53
N ILE A 323 7.07 -9.41 12.68
CA ILE A 323 6.11 -8.88 11.71
C ILE A 323 6.64 -7.53 11.24
N TYR A 324 6.61 -7.31 9.93
CA TYR A 324 7.17 -6.14 9.26
C TYR A 324 6.08 -5.39 8.51
N MET A 325 6.15 -4.07 8.50
CA MET A 325 5.38 -3.21 7.61
C MET A 325 6.33 -2.20 6.97
N ALA A 326 6.32 -2.06 5.65
CA ALA A 326 7.27 -1.21 4.95
C ALA A 326 6.66 -0.57 3.71
N SER A 327 7.26 0.51 3.22
CA SER A 327 6.88 1.09 1.92
C SER A 327 7.37 0.24 0.75
N GLU A 328 8.48 -0.48 0.92
CA GLU A 328 9.16 -1.24 -0.13
C GLU A 328 9.58 -2.64 0.33
N GLU A 329 9.56 -3.62 -0.58
CA GLU A 329 9.93 -5.00 -0.27
C GLU A 329 11.42 -5.13 0.09
N CYS A 330 12.29 -4.32 -0.51
CA CYS A 330 13.72 -4.35 -0.21
C CYS A 330 14.03 -4.08 1.28
N GLN A 331 13.21 -3.26 1.96
CA GLN A 331 13.35 -2.98 3.39
C GLN A 331 13.24 -4.25 4.24
N ILE A 332 12.32 -5.14 3.86
CA ILE A 332 12.05 -6.41 4.56
C ILE A 332 13.06 -7.46 4.13
N ARG A 333 13.31 -7.62 2.83
CA ARG A 333 14.23 -8.65 2.28
C ARG A 333 15.66 -8.49 2.77
N MET A 334 16.11 -7.25 2.98
CA MET A 334 17.45 -6.99 3.52
C MET A 334 17.59 -7.52 4.96
N LEU A 335 16.53 -7.42 5.77
CA LEU A 335 16.53 -7.86 7.18
C LEU A 335 16.19 -9.34 7.32
N SER A 336 15.25 -9.83 6.51
CA SER A 336 14.75 -11.20 6.52
C SER A 336 14.53 -11.68 5.07
N PRO A 337 15.57 -12.23 4.42
CA PRO A 337 15.50 -12.64 3.02
C PRO A 337 14.39 -13.66 2.72
N LYS A 338 14.01 -14.48 3.70
CA LYS A 338 13.01 -15.54 3.59
C LYS A 338 11.63 -15.16 4.15
N ALA A 339 11.42 -13.91 4.56
CA ALA A 339 10.12 -13.47 5.05
C ALA A 339 9.01 -13.78 4.04
N ASN A 340 7.84 -14.18 4.52
CA ASN A 340 6.65 -14.20 3.68
C ASN A 340 6.20 -12.75 3.49
N ILE A 341 5.93 -12.32 2.25
CA ILE A 341 5.62 -10.92 1.96
C ILE A 341 4.39 -10.85 1.05
N TRP A 342 3.45 -9.97 1.39
CA TRP A 342 2.25 -9.68 0.59
C TRP A 342 1.90 -8.19 0.62
N THR A 343 0.97 -7.80 -0.24
CA THR A 343 0.38 -6.46 -0.28
C THR A 343 -1.03 -6.49 0.34
N PRO A 344 -1.40 -5.54 1.21
CA PRO A 344 -2.79 -5.38 1.61
C PRO A 344 -3.62 -4.84 0.44
N GLN A 345 -4.92 -5.18 0.42
CA GLN A 345 -5.87 -4.66 -0.56
C GLN A 345 -6.18 -3.17 -0.29
N PRO A 346 -6.60 -2.41 -1.31
CA PRO A 346 -7.05 -1.04 -1.14
C PRO A 346 -8.23 -0.92 -0.16
N GLY A 347 -8.24 0.15 0.65
CA GLY A 347 -9.31 0.42 1.63
C GLY A 347 -9.39 -0.56 2.79
N ARG A 348 -8.31 -1.31 3.06
CA ARG A 348 -8.18 -2.22 4.18
C ARG A 348 -7.21 -1.69 5.24
N PHE A 349 -7.12 -2.43 6.34
CA PHE A 349 -6.09 -2.25 7.34
C PHE A 349 -5.49 -3.61 7.71
N VAL A 350 -4.29 -3.57 8.26
CA VAL A 350 -3.56 -4.71 8.81
C VAL A 350 -3.46 -4.46 10.31
N PHE A 351 -3.70 -5.49 11.11
CA PHE A 351 -3.63 -5.39 12.57
C PHE A 351 -2.83 -6.58 13.13
N ALA A 352 -1.76 -6.25 13.84
CA ALA A 352 -0.91 -7.20 14.54
C ALA A 352 -0.83 -6.88 16.03
N SER A 353 -0.78 -7.94 16.83
CA SER A 353 -0.55 -7.95 18.27
C SER A 353 0.75 -8.68 18.55
N MET A 354 1.59 -8.16 19.45
CA MET A 354 2.82 -8.84 19.88
C MET A 354 2.48 -10.23 20.44
N ASN A 355 1.40 -10.32 21.22
CA ASN A 355 0.98 -11.56 21.87
C ASN A 355 0.28 -12.57 20.95
N LYS A 356 -0.50 -12.10 19.96
CA LYS A 356 -1.37 -12.94 19.11
C LYS A 356 -0.88 -13.09 17.67
N GLY A 357 0.12 -12.33 17.25
CA GLY A 357 0.56 -12.28 15.85
C GLY A 357 -0.37 -11.42 14.99
N ILE A 358 -0.49 -11.75 13.71
CA ILE A 358 -1.38 -11.04 12.77
C ILE A 358 -2.82 -11.47 13.03
N ILE A 359 -3.67 -10.50 13.33
CA ILE A 359 -5.11 -10.67 13.56
C ILE A 359 -5.88 -10.36 12.27
N GLU A 360 -5.57 -9.22 11.63
CA GLU A 360 -6.09 -8.83 10.31
C GLU A 360 -4.92 -8.64 9.34
N SER A 361 -4.96 -9.32 8.20
CA SER A 361 -3.85 -9.33 7.24
C SER A 361 -3.92 -8.23 6.18
N GLY A 362 -5.01 -7.45 6.17
CA GLY A 362 -5.33 -6.51 5.09
C GLY A 362 -5.79 -7.18 3.80
N ARG A 363 -6.10 -8.48 3.84
CA ARG A 363 -6.70 -9.26 2.75
C ARG A 363 -7.84 -10.11 3.31
N ASP A 364 -8.80 -10.48 2.47
CA ASP A 364 -9.83 -11.43 2.86
C ASP A 364 -9.17 -12.74 3.34
N SER A 365 -9.56 -13.21 4.54
CA SER A 365 -8.86 -14.21 5.37
C SER A 365 -8.65 -15.60 4.75
N ASN A 366 -9.15 -15.85 3.55
CA ASN A 366 -8.84 -17.04 2.75
C ASN A 366 -7.59 -16.88 1.85
N ILE A 367 -6.94 -15.70 1.85
CA ILE A 367 -6.07 -15.24 0.75
C ILE A 367 -4.78 -14.61 1.28
N ILE A 368 -4.06 -15.30 2.16
CA ILE A 368 -2.61 -15.12 2.26
C ILE A 368 -2.01 -16.27 1.45
N ASP A 369 -1.17 -15.95 0.46
CA ASP A 369 -0.65 -16.93 -0.49
C ASP A 369 -0.12 -18.18 0.23
N SER A 370 -0.68 -19.35 -0.12
CA SER A 370 -0.26 -20.64 0.43
C SER A 370 1.19 -20.97 0.07
N VAL A 371 1.66 -20.44 -1.06
CA VAL A 371 3.04 -20.54 -1.51
C VAL A 371 3.78 -19.30 -1.06
N LYS A 372 4.77 -19.48 -0.18
CA LYS A 372 5.54 -18.35 0.34
C LYS A 372 6.34 -17.75 -0.79
N SER A 373 6.49 -16.43 -0.80
CA SER A 373 7.34 -15.74 -1.76
C SER A 373 8.78 -16.30 -1.80
N SER A 374 9.28 -16.85 -0.69
CA SER A 374 10.58 -17.55 -0.62
C SER A 374 10.64 -18.82 -1.47
N ASP A 375 9.53 -19.52 -1.61
CA ASP A 375 9.42 -20.81 -2.30
C ASP A 375 9.29 -20.61 -3.81
N LEU A 376 9.02 -19.37 -4.24
CA LEU A 376 8.96 -18.96 -5.65
C LEU A 376 10.35 -18.67 -6.23
N ILE A 377 11.34 -18.51 -5.35
CA ILE A 377 12.69 -18.07 -5.70
C ILE A 377 13.61 -19.29 -5.60
N GLU A 378 13.51 -20.21 -6.55
CA GLU A 378 14.63 -21.12 -6.82
C GLU A 378 15.65 -20.33 -7.64
N ILE A 379 16.68 -19.81 -6.97
CA ILE A 379 17.84 -19.25 -7.67
C ILE A 379 18.54 -20.44 -8.31
N ASP A 380 18.33 -20.62 -9.61
CA ASP A 380 19.10 -21.59 -10.38
C ASP A 380 20.56 -21.11 -10.44
N SER A 381 21.36 -21.61 -9.50
CA SER A 381 22.82 -21.43 -9.46
C SER A 381 23.52 -22.04 -10.68
N SER A 382 22.80 -22.74 -11.56
CA SER A 382 23.34 -23.30 -12.81
C SER A 382 23.54 -22.27 -13.92
N HIS A 383 23.07 -21.02 -13.76
CA HIS A 383 23.45 -19.88 -14.61
C HIS A 383 24.91 -19.44 -14.35
N ASN A 384 25.84 -20.38 -14.49
CA ASN A 384 27.27 -20.20 -14.65
C ASN A 384 27.57 -19.56 -16.03
N SER A 385 26.98 -18.41 -16.35
CA SER A 385 27.52 -17.57 -17.42
C SER A 385 28.56 -16.63 -16.81
N SER A 386 29.84 -16.99 -16.96
CA SER A 386 30.99 -16.24 -16.44
C SER A 386 31.24 -14.90 -17.16
N ALA A 387 30.23 -14.33 -17.83
CA ALA A 387 30.36 -13.11 -18.62
C ALA A 387 29.45 -12.00 -18.06
N ASN A 388 30.02 -10.79 -17.90
CA ASN A 388 29.35 -9.55 -17.50
C ASN A 388 28.53 -9.62 -16.21
N ILE A 389 29.12 -10.14 -15.13
CA ILE A 389 28.53 -10.12 -13.78
C ILE A 389 28.81 -8.78 -13.11
N ILE A 390 27.79 -8.15 -12.54
CA ILE A 390 27.89 -6.96 -11.71
C ILE A 390 27.30 -7.27 -10.33
N ASP A 391 28.10 -7.15 -9.27
CA ASP A 391 27.56 -7.14 -7.91
C ASP A 391 26.95 -5.76 -7.62
N SER A 392 25.65 -5.74 -7.34
CA SER A 392 24.88 -4.52 -7.12
C SER A 392 24.96 -4.04 -5.67
N ASN A 393 25.53 -4.84 -4.76
CA ASN A 393 25.71 -4.46 -3.37
C ASN A 393 26.44 -3.11 -3.26
N LYS A 394 25.89 -2.20 -2.44
CA LYS A 394 26.42 -0.86 -2.17
C LYS A 394 26.48 0.09 -3.38
N LEU A 395 26.07 -0.34 -4.57
CA LEU A 395 25.90 0.55 -5.71
C LEU A 395 24.57 1.29 -5.60
N SER A 396 24.62 2.61 -5.77
CA SER A 396 23.41 3.40 -5.97
C SER A 396 22.75 3.07 -7.32
N SER A 397 21.46 3.40 -7.45
CA SER A 397 20.73 3.27 -8.71
C SER A 397 21.48 3.94 -9.88
N TYR A 398 22.10 5.10 -9.65
CA TYR A 398 22.85 5.83 -10.67
C TYR A 398 24.13 5.09 -11.10
N GLU A 399 24.93 4.62 -10.14
CA GLU A 399 26.18 3.90 -10.42
C GLU A 399 25.89 2.60 -11.18
N LEU A 400 24.91 1.82 -10.73
CA LEU A 400 24.52 0.57 -11.37
C LEU A 400 24.02 0.78 -12.80
N ASN A 401 23.12 1.75 -13.03
CA ASN A 401 22.64 2.07 -14.38
C ASN A 401 23.77 2.56 -15.30
N THR A 402 24.72 3.31 -14.77
CA THR A 402 25.88 3.79 -15.54
C THR A 402 26.78 2.64 -15.98
N HIS A 403 27.03 1.67 -15.09
CA HIS A 403 27.79 0.46 -15.41
C HIS A 403 27.10 -0.38 -16.49
N ILE A 404 25.79 -0.62 -16.35
CA ILE A 404 24.99 -1.37 -17.34
C ILE A 404 25.11 -0.71 -18.73
N LYS A 405 24.88 0.61 -18.81
CA LYS A 405 24.97 1.37 -20.06
C LYS A 405 26.39 1.33 -20.65
N SER A 406 27.43 1.42 -19.81
CA SER A 406 28.82 1.32 -20.25
C SER A 406 29.11 -0.04 -20.91
N ILE A 407 28.66 -1.14 -20.31
CA ILE A 407 28.88 -2.50 -20.86
C ILE A 407 28.14 -2.69 -22.18
N LEU A 408 26.90 -2.19 -22.29
CA LEU A 408 26.04 -2.28 -23.49
C LEU A 408 26.36 -1.24 -24.58
N SER A 409 27.27 -0.29 -24.31
CA SER A 409 27.67 0.73 -25.29
C SER A 409 28.31 0.16 -26.57
N SER A 410 28.82 -1.07 -26.49
CA SER A 410 29.43 -1.79 -27.62
C SER A 410 28.46 -2.75 -28.33
N GLY A 411 27.16 -2.69 -28.00
CA GLY A 411 26.12 -3.52 -28.60
C GLY A 411 25.38 -4.40 -27.58
N PRO A 412 24.36 -5.15 -28.03
CA PRO A 412 23.56 -6.02 -27.17
C PRO A 412 24.40 -7.14 -26.57
N LYS A 413 24.25 -7.36 -25.26
CA LYS A 413 24.92 -8.41 -24.50
C LYS A 413 23.98 -8.96 -23.44
N SER A 414 24.36 -10.10 -22.88
CA SER A 414 23.80 -10.60 -21.62
C SER A 414 24.59 -10.02 -20.44
N ILE A 415 23.87 -9.54 -19.41
CA ILE A 415 24.40 -9.00 -18.15
C ILE A 415 23.68 -9.67 -16.99
N ASN A 416 24.44 -10.04 -15.96
CA ASN A 416 23.90 -10.60 -14.72
C ASN A 416 24.13 -9.63 -13.56
N LEU A 417 23.04 -9.12 -12.97
CA LEU A 417 23.07 -8.26 -11.80
C LEU A 417 22.81 -9.10 -10.54
N MET A 418 23.83 -9.23 -9.69
CA MET A 418 23.71 -9.95 -8.43
C MET A 418 23.32 -9.00 -7.30
N ASN A 419 22.61 -9.51 -6.30
CA ASN A 419 22.28 -8.80 -5.05
C ASN A 419 21.56 -7.46 -5.27
N VAL A 420 20.62 -7.42 -6.22
CA VAL A 420 19.78 -6.25 -6.43
C VAL A 420 18.81 -6.12 -5.26
N SER A 421 18.73 -4.94 -4.66
CA SER A 421 17.95 -4.63 -3.46
C SER A 421 17.51 -3.17 -3.50
N GLY A 422 16.46 -2.88 -4.28
CA GLY A 422 15.82 -1.57 -4.35
C GLY A 422 16.44 -0.59 -5.34
N GLN A 423 17.45 -0.98 -6.14
CA GLN A 423 17.99 -0.08 -7.18
C GLN A 423 16.93 0.19 -8.26
N ARG A 424 16.72 1.47 -8.56
CA ARG A 424 15.64 1.99 -9.41
C ARG A 424 16.05 2.14 -10.87
N TYR A 425 15.06 2.24 -11.76
CA TYR A 425 15.22 2.58 -13.18
C TYR A 425 16.12 1.62 -13.98
N LEU A 426 16.30 0.39 -13.52
CA LEU A 426 17.07 -0.62 -14.25
C LEU A 426 16.34 -0.96 -15.56
N GLY A 427 17.07 -1.23 -16.64
CA GLY A 427 16.44 -1.62 -17.91
C GLY A 427 15.84 -0.48 -18.75
N VAL A 428 15.98 0.79 -18.32
CA VAL A 428 15.42 1.93 -19.05
C VAL A 428 16.23 2.26 -20.31
N ASN A 429 15.55 2.24 -21.47
CA ASN A 429 16.12 2.56 -22.80
C ASN A 429 17.44 1.81 -23.12
N LEU A 430 17.54 0.53 -22.73
CA LEU A 430 18.68 -0.30 -23.11
C LEU A 430 18.59 -0.77 -24.58
N PRO A 431 19.72 -1.12 -25.23
CA PRO A 431 19.73 -1.56 -26.61
C PRO A 431 18.84 -2.78 -26.84
N LYS A 432 18.07 -2.78 -27.93
CA LYS A 432 17.23 -3.90 -28.38
C LYS A 432 18.04 -5.20 -28.45
N ASN A 433 17.42 -6.32 -28.09
CA ASN A 433 17.99 -7.67 -28.02
C ASN A 433 19.09 -7.85 -26.96
N SER A 434 19.24 -6.92 -26.00
CA SER A 434 20.05 -7.17 -24.81
C SER A 434 19.31 -8.10 -23.84
N GLU A 435 20.06 -8.84 -23.03
CA GLU A 435 19.54 -9.72 -21.99
C GLU A 435 19.99 -9.19 -20.62
N LEU A 436 19.04 -8.88 -19.73
CA LEU A 436 19.32 -8.41 -18.38
C LEU A 436 18.74 -9.38 -17.35
N ASN A 437 19.62 -10.15 -16.72
CA ASN A 437 19.28 -11.08 -15.65
C ASN A 437 19.49 -10.40 -14.30
N ILE A 438 18.46 -10.33 -13.47
CA ILE A 438 18.43 -9.61 -12.20
C ILE A 438 18.17 -10.62 -11.09
N TYR A 439 19.12 -10.76 -10.16
CA TYR A 439 19.00 -11.62 -8.98
C TYR A 439 18.77 -10.76 -7.75
N GLY A 440 17.56 -10.83 -7.20
CA GLY A 440 17.09 -10.00 -6.10
C GLY A 440 15.86 -9.17 -6.46
N THR A 441 15.64 -8.07 -5.74
CA THR A 441 14.45 -7.22 -5.84
C THR A 441 14.82 -5.86 -6.46
N PRO A 442 14.63 -5.65 -7.77
CA PRO A 442 14.75 -4.33 -8.38
C PRO A 442 13.69 -3.37 -7.81
N GLY A 443 14.11 -2.13 -7.56
CA GLY A 443 13.23 -1.06 -7.09
C GLY A 443 12.37 -0.48 -8.22
N ASN A 444 11.65 0.59 -7.90
CA ASN A 444 10.69 1.21 -8.81
C ASN A 444 11.23 1.54 -10.20
N CYS A 445 10.33 1.55 -11.18
CA CYS A 445 10.58 1.97 -12.56
C CYS A 445 11.49 1.02 -13.35
N LEU A 446 11.55 -0.26 -12.96
CA LEU A 446 12.22 -1.30 -13.75
C LEU A 446 11.62 -1.34 -15.16
N ALA A 447 12.46 -1.32 -16.19
CA ALA A 447 12.10 -1.47 -17.60
C ALA A 447 11.19 -0.37 -18.18
N ASN A 448 11.11 0.80 -17.55
CA ASN A 448 10.35 1.92 -18.14
C ASN A 448 10.94 2.32 -19.49
N PHE A 449 10.08 2.60 -20.46
CA PHE A 449 10.47 2.88 -21.84
C PHE A 449 11.32 1.78 -22.49
N ASN A 450 11.15 0.51 -22.10
CA ASN A 450 11.86 -0.60 -22.74
C ASN A 450 11.46 -0.72 -24.22
N LYS A 451 12.46 -0.90 -25.09
CA LYS A 451 12.33 -0.92 -26.57
C LYS A 451 12.94 -2.20 -27.16
N GLY A 452 12.71 -3.33 -26.51
CA GLY A 452 13.14 -4.65 -27.00
C GLY A 452 14.27 -5.31 -26.21
N THR A 453 14.56 -4.88 -24.98
CA THR A 453 15.43 -5.64 -24.06
C THR A 453 14.63 -6.76 -23.41
N ASN A 454 15.24 -7.93 -23.28
CA ASN A 454 14.70 -9.05 -22.51
C ASN A 454 15.22 -8.97 -21.09
N ILE A 455 14.31 -8.96 -20.11
CA ILE A 455 14.64 -8.77 -18.70
C ILE A 455 14.06 -9.95 -17.92
N ASN A 456 14.92 -10.65 -17.18
CA ASN A 456 14.51 -11.71 -16.28
C ASN A 456 14.83 -11.34 -14.82
N VAL A 457 13.84 -11.35 -13.96
CA VAL A 457 13.97 -11.07 -12.52
C VAL A 457 13.78 -12.37 -11.74
N TYR A 458 14.90 -12.89 -11.22
CA TYR A 458 14.94 -14.00 -10.27
C TYR A 458 14.66 -13.48 -8.85
N GLY A 459 13.41 -13.06 -8.65
CA GLY A 459 12.92 -12.40 -7.45
C GLY A 459 11.60 -11.67 -7.72
N SER A 460 11.20 -10.82 -6.77
CA SER A 460 10.06 -9.90 -6.93
C SER A 460 10.52 -8.56 -7.50
N ALA A 461 9.59 -7.75 -8.02
CA ALA A 461 9.87 -6.36 -8.41
C ALA A 461 8.94 -5.39 -7.68
N GLU A 462 9.42 -4.16 -7.43
CA GLU A 462 8.64 -3.10 -6.79
C GLU A 462 7.67 -2.40 -7.78
N ASP A 463 7.26 -1.17 -7.51
CA ASP A 463 6.18 -0.50 -8.25
C ASP A 463 6.63 -0.01 -9.64
N ASN A 464 5.64 0.30 -10.49
CA ASN A 464 5.85 0.98 -11.78
C ASN A 464 6.78 0.23 -12.73
N VAL A 465 6.75 -1.10 -12.74
CA VAL A 465 7.51 -1.90 -13.71
C VAL A 465 6.96 -1.67 -15.11
N ALA A 466 7.81 -1.46 -16.10
CA ALA A 466 7.47 -1.42 -17.53
C ALA A 466 6.52 -0.30 -17.96
N ASP A 467 6.57 0.85 -17.29
CA ASP A 467 5.83 2.04 -17.74
C ASP A 467 6.23 2.41 -19.17
N THR A 468 5.23 2.54 -20.04
CA THR A 468 5.39 2.97 -21.43
C THR A 468 6.38 2.08 -22.19
N MET A 469 6.42 0.78 -21.87
CA MET A 469 7.17 -0.21 -22.63
C MET A 469 6.58 -0.40 -24.04
N TYR A 470 7.44 -0.46 -25.05
CA TYR A 470 7.08 -0.56 -26.47
C TYR A 470 7.29 -1.97 -27.04
N GLU A 471 8.36 -2.64 -26.63
CA GLU A 471 8.75 -3.96 -27.13
C GLU A 471 9.67 -4.63 -26.10
N GLY A 472 9.84 -5.94 -26.22
CA GLY A 472 10.71 -6.78 -25.41
C GLY A 472 9.90 -7.76 -24.59
N LYS A 473 10.60 -8.48 -23.71
CA LYS A 473 9.98 -9.45 -22.82
C LYS A 473 10.47 -9.27 -21.40
N ILE A 474 9.54 -9.22 -20.45
CA ILE A 474 9.85 -9.15 -19.02
C ILE A 474 9.30 -10.41 -18.36
N LYS A 475 10.17 -11.13 -17.64
CA LYS A 475 9.83 -12.30 -16.84
C LYS A 475 10.13 -12.00 -15.38
N ILE A 476 9.18 -12.28 -14.49
CA ILE A 476 9.33 -12.06 -13.06
C ILE A 476 8.93 -13.34 -12.33
N HIS A 477 9.91 -13.95 -11.66
CA HIS A 477 9.73 -15.22 -10.96
C HIS A 477 8.97 -15.07 -9.63
N GLY A 478 9.02 -13.89 -9.01
CA GLY A 478 8.27 -13.54 -7.80
C GLY A 478 6.99 -12.75 -8.07
N ASN A 479 6.70 -11.83 -7.16
CA ASN A 479 5.55 -10.92 -7.23
C ASN A 479 5.95 -9.56 -7.79
N THR A 480 5.00 -8.82 -8.35
CA THR A 480 5.17 -7.38 -8.60
C THR A 480 4.24 -6.56 -7.73
N ARG A 481 4.66 -5.34 -7.43
CA ARG A 481 3.85 -4.41 -6.67
C ARG A 481 2.95 -3.59 -7.60
N ASP A 482 2.60 -2.38 -7.21
CA ASP A 482 1.51 -1.64 -7.80
C ASP A 482 1.92 -1.06 -9.18
N VAL A 483 0.93 -0.87 -10.07
CA VAL A 483 1.08 -0.09 -11.31
C VAL A 483 2.09 -0.69 -12.32
N ILE A 484 2.26 -2.02 -12.36
CA ILE A 484 3.00 -2.67 -13.45
C ILE A 484 2.34 -2.41 -14.80
N GLY A 485 3.13 -2.20 -15.85
CA GLY A 485 2.68 -2.03 -17.23
C GLY A 485 1.84 -0.78 -17.44
N TYR A 486 2.13 0.30 -16.71
CA TYR A 486 1.45 1.57 -16.93
C TYR A 486 1.60 2.03 -18.38
N ALA A 487 0.49 2.34 -19.03
CA ALA A 487 0.46 2.83 -20.41
C ALA A 487 1.22 1.95 -21.42
N LEU A 488 1.33 0.64 -21.15
CA LEU A 488 2.02 -0.38 -21.95
C LEU A 488 1.54 -0.39 -23.41
N GLN A 489 2.47 -0.41 -24.36
CA GLN A 489 2.18 -0.24 -25.80
C GLN A 489 2.53 -1.46 -26.66
N GLY A 490 3.36 -2.36 -26.15
CA GLY A 490 3.70 -3.61 -26.82
C GLY A 490 4.64 -4.50 -26.01
N GLY A 491 5.01 -5.64 -26.59
CA GLY A 491 5.84 -6.66 -25.93
C GLY A 491 5.06 -7.58 -24.98
N GLN A 492 5.81 -8.38 -24.22
CA GLN A 492 5.27 -9.41 -23.33
C GLN A 492 5.71 -9.19 -21.88
N ILE A 493 4.79 -9.28 -20.93
CA ILE A 493 5.09 -9.25 -19.49
C ILE A 493 4.48 -10.48 -18.83
N PHE A 494 5.34 -11.37 -18.33
CA PHE A 494 4.95 -12.58 -17.64
C PHE A 494 5.40 -12.52 -16.17
N VAL A 495 4.45 -12.63 -15.26
CA VAL A 495 4.68 -12.65 -13.82
C VAL A 495 4.22 -14.00 -13.29
N ARG A 496 5.11 -14.77 -12.65
CA ARG A 496 4.75 -16.06 -12.05
C ARG A 496 3.84 -15.90 -10.84
N GLY A 497 4.10 -14.88 -10.02
CA GLY A 497 3.35 -14.58 -8.80
C GLY A 497 2.15 -13.66 -9.02
N ASN A 498 1.92 -12.81 -8.02
CA ASN A 498 0.86 -11.80 -7.96
C ASN A 498 1.30 -10.45 -8.52
N VAL A 499 0.32 -9.64 -8.93
CA VAL A 499 0.50 -8.22 -9.26
C VAL A 499 -0.35 -7.33 -8.34
N GLY A 500 0.16 -6.14 -8.03
CA GLY A 500 -0.51 -5.18 -7.15
C GLY A 500 -1.64 -4.39 -7.83
N ASN A 501 -2.06 -3.33 -7.14
CA ASN A 501 -3.15 -2.44 -7.52
C ASN A 501 -2.87 -1.75 -8.85
N ARG A 502 -3.91 -1.55 -9.68
CA ARG A 502 -3.82 -0.87 -10.99
C ARG A 502 -2.82 -1.48 -11.98
N ALA A 503 -2.58 -2.78 -11.90
CA ALA A 503 -1.77 -3.46 -12.91
C ALA A 503 -2.39 -3.28 -14.32
N PHE A 504 -1.55 -2.91 -15.27
CA PHE A 504 -1.83 -2.70 -16.69
C PHE A 504 -2.84 -1.57 -16.99
N ILE A 505 -2.90 -0.57 -16.12
CA ILE A 505 -3.68 0.66 -16.35
C ILE A 505 -3.20 1.38 -17.63
N LEU A 506 -4.16 1.83 -18.46
CA LEU A 506 -3.92 2.47 -19.77
C LEU A 506 -3.17 1.63 -20.81
N MET A 507 -3.11 0.30 -20.65
CA MET A 507 -2.54 -0.60 -21.67
C MET A 507 -3.24 -0.38 -23.02
N ARG A 508 -2.46 -0.28 -24.10
CA ARG A 508 -2.95 0.12 -25.44
C ARG A 508 -2.28 -0.68 -26.54
N GLU A 509 -3.07 -1.00 -27.56
CA GLU A 509 -2.64 -1.69 -28.77
C GLU A 509 -2.68 -0.71 -29.94
N TYR A 510 -1.67 -0.75 -30.80
CA TYR A 510 -1.59 0.11 -31.97
C TYR A 510 -1.01 -0.67 -33.17
N GLU A 511 -1.76 -0.72 -34.27
CA GLU A 511 -1.42 -1.49 -35.48
C GLU A 511 -1.03 -2.93 -35.13
N GLU A 512 0.18 -3.37 -35.50
CA GLU A 512 0.70 -4.72 -35.24
C GLU A 512 1.29 -4.88 -33.82
N SER A 513 1.35 -3.81 -33.02
CA SER A 513 1.90 -3.82 -31.67
C SER A 513 0.82 -4.15 -30.64
N ARG A 514 0.72 -5.44 -30.30
CA ARG A 514 -0.19 -5.97 -29.28
C ARG A 514 0.53 -6.33 -27.98
N PRO A 515 0.29 -5.62 -26.87
CA PRO A 515 0.76 -6.06 -25.56
C PRO A 515 0.10 -7.38 -25.14
N VAL A 516 0.90 -8.29 -24.57
CA VAL A 516 0.40 -9.54 -23.99
C VAL A 516 0.93 -9.69 -22.57
N VAL A 517 0.03 -9.87 -21.62
CA VAL A 517 0.38 -9.95 -20.20
C VAL A 517 -0.23 -11.19 -19.56
N ILE A 518 0.58 -11.94 -18.79
CA ILE A 518 0.13 -13.12 -18.06
C ILE A 518 0.55 -12.98 -16.60
N VAL A 519 -0.45 -13.00 -15.72
CA VAL A 519 -0.30 -13.08 -14.27
C VAL A 519 -0.57 -14.51 -13.84
N GLY A 520 0.45 -15.15 -13.29
CA GLY A 520 0.41 -16.54 -12.88
C GLY A 520 -0.55 -16.77 -11.73
N ASN A 521 -0.66 -15.82 -10.80
CA ASN A 521 -1.51 -15.97 -9.63
C ASN A 521 -2.65 -14.94 -9.58
N ARG A 522 -2.57 -13.88 -8.76
CA ARG A 522 -3.66 -12.90 -8.54
C ARG A 522 -3.31 -11.48 -8.94
N ALA A 523 -4.35 -10.66 -9.13
CA ALA A 523 -4.25 -9.21 -9.24
C ALA A 523 -5.10 -8.52 -8.17
N ASP A 524 -4.61 -7.43 -7.59
CA ASP A 524 -5.41 -6.56 -6.71
C ASP A 524 -6.42 -5.70 -7.55
N ASP A 525 -7.02 -4.68 -6.95
CA ASP A 525 -8.07 -3.86 -7.58
C ASP A 525 -7.57 -3.12 -8.85
N TYR A 526 -8.51 -2.68 -9.68
CA TYR A 526 -8.30 -1.87 -10.88
C TYR A 526 -7.40 -2.52 -11.96
N PHE A 527 -7.34 -3.86 -12.01
CA PHE A 527 -6.66 -4.57 -13.08
C PHE A 527 -7.21 -4.13 -14.46
N CYS A 528 -6.32 -3.74 -15.38
CA CYS A 528 -6.65 -3.25 -16.72
C CYS A 528 -7.62 -2.03 -16.75
N GLU A 529 -7.53 -1.14 -15.76
CA GLU A 529 -8.25 0.14 -15.78
C GLU A 529 -7.88 0.96 -17.06
N TYR A 530 -8.88 1.49 -17.76
CA TYR A 530 -8.73 2.26 -19.01
C TYR A 530 -7.99 1.54 -20.16
N MET A 531 -7.97 0.20 -20.14
CA MET A 531 -7.36 -0.60 -21.21
C MET A 531 -8.00 -0.30 -22.58
N SER A 532 -7.16 -0.01 -23.56
CA SER A 532 -7.52 0.38 -24.94
C SER A 532 -6.96 -0.59 -25.99
N GLY A 533 -6.62 -1.81 -25.59
CA GLY A 533 -6.12 -2.88 -26.44
C GLY A 533 -5.15 -3.80 -25.72
N GLY A 534 -4.82 -4.95 -26.32
CA GLY A 534 -3.96 -5.98 -25.73
C GLY A 534 -4.69 -7.25 -25.29
N LEU A 535 -3.91 -8.18 -24.74
CA LEU A 535 -4.37 -9.45 -24.18
C LEU A 535 -3.87 -9.60 -22.73
N ALA A 536 -4.78 -9.80 -21.78
CA ALA A 536 -4.42 -9.99 -20.36
C ALA A 536 -5.00 -11.30 -19.80
N LEU A 537 -4.19 -12.05 -19.07
CA LEU A 537 -4.58 -13.31 -18.42
C LEU A 537 -4.24 -13.29 -16.92
N VAL A 538 -5.15 -13.82 -16.10
CA VAL A 538 -4.93 -14.12 -14.68
C VAL A 538 -5.25 -15.58 -14.42
N LEU A 539 -4.25 -16.36 -13.99
CA LEU A 539 -4.29 -17.83 -14.07
C LEU A 539 -4.52 -18.55 -12.74
N GLY A 540 -4.11 -18.00 -11.61
CA GLY A 540 -4.25 -18.66 -10.30
C GLY A 540 -3.61 -20.06 -10.25
N ILE A 541 -2.39 -20.22 -10.79
CA ILE A 541 -1.72 -21.52 -10.95
C ILE A 541 -1.51 -22.26 -9.63
N ASP A 542 -1.26 -21.52 -8.54
CA ASP A 542 -1.01 -22.08 -7.21
C ASP A 542 -2.33 -22.49 -6.49
N SER A 543 -3.50 -22.12 -7.03
CA SER A 543 -4.82 -22.46 -6.49
C SER A 543 -5.65 -23.37 -7.39
N LEU A 544 -5.04 -23.97 -8.42
CA LEU A 544 -5.75 -24.87 -9.36
C LEU A 544 -6.36 -26.09 -8.68
N ASP A 545 -5.69 -26.63 -7.66
CA ASP A 545 -6.14 -27.80 -6.91
C ASP A 545 -6.88 -27.42 -5.60
N SER A 546 -7.15 -26.13 -5.37
CA SER A 546 -7.89 -25.67 -4.20
C SER A 546 -9.34 -26.14 -4.27
N SER A 547 -9.85 -26.71 -3.17
CA SER A 547 -11.27 -27.05 -3.05
C SER A 547 -12.17 -25.83 -2.85
N LYS A 548 -11.57 -24.65 -2.61
CA LYS A 548 -12.29 -23.39 -2.43
C LYS A 548 -12.32 -22.63 -3.75
N SER A 549 -13.52 -22.25 -4.19
CA SER A 549 -13.67 -21.29 -5.29
C SER A 549 -13.13 -19.93 -4.85
N GLU A 550 -12.23 -19.35 -5.62
CA GLU A 550 -11.53 -18.12 -5.26
C GLU A 550 -11.55 -17.14 -6.43
N GLN A 551 -11.89 -15.88 -6.14
CA GLN A 551 -11.75 -14.80 -7.11
C GLN A 551 -10.27 -14.40 -7.21
N LEU A 552 -9.72 -14.38 -8.42
CA LEU A 552 -8.30 -14.12 -8.66
C LEU A 552 -7.96 -12.63 -8.84
N VAL A 553 -8.97 -11.78 -8.86
CA VAL A 553 -8.88 -10.34 -9.15
C VAL A 553 -9.61 -9.52 -8.10
N GLY A 554 -9.12 -8.33 -7.82
CA GLY A 554 -9.77 -7.36 -6.93
C GLY A 554 -11.03 -6.72 -7.54
N ASN A 555 -11.47 -5.63 -6.93
CA ASN A 555 -12.60 -4.83 -7.40
C ASN A 555 -12.21 -3.93 -8.57
N PHE A 556 -13.22 -3.38 -9.25
CA PHE A 556 -13.07 -2.40 -10.34
C PHE A 556 -12.28 -2.91 -11.56
N LEU A 557 -12.21 -4.23 -11.77
CA LEU A 557 -11.62 -4.88 -12.94
C LEU A 557 -12.17 -4.25 -14.23
N ALA A 558 -11.29 -3.92 -15.18
CA ALA A 558 -11.66 -3.39 -16.50
C ALA A 558 -12.47 -2.08 -16.47
N THR A 559 -12.41 -1.32 -15.38
CA THR A 559 -13.07 -0.01 -15.29
C THR A 559 -12.57 0.92 -16.40
N GLY A 560 -13.49 1.44 -17.22
CA GLY A 560 -13.16 2.32 -18.34
C GLY A 560 -12.45 1.62 -19.51
N MET A 561 -12.42 0.28 -19.56
CA MET A 561 -11.86 -0.47 -20.68
C MET A 561 -12.59 -0.14 -21.99
N LEU A 562 -11.86 0.32 -23.00
CA LEU A 562 -12.37 0.70 -24.31
C LEU A 562 -12.23 -0.41 -25.35
N ARG A 563 -11.13 -1.18 -25.33
CA ARG A 563 -10.82 -2.28 -26.28
C ARG A 563 -9.88 -3.29 -25.62
N GLY A 564 -9.80 -4.50 -26.19
CA GLY A 564 -8.88 -5.56 -25.77
C GLY A 564 -9.60 -6.81 -25.25
N LEU A 565 -8.83 -7.76 -24.72
CA LEU A 565 -9.30 -9.06 -24.25
C LEU A 565 -8.72 -9.41 -22.88
N ILE A 566 -9.57 -9.74 -21.92
CA ILE A 566 -9.15 -10.18 -20.58
C ILE A 566 -9.73 -11.56 -20.28
N TYR A 567 -8.89 -12.49 -19.82
CA TYR A 567 -9.28 -13.80 -19.33
C TYR A 567 -8.88 -13.94 -17.85
N VAL A 568 -9.85 -14.19 -17.00
CA VAL A 568 -9.62 -14.53 -15.59
C VAL A 568 -10.08 -15.96 -15.36
N ARG A 569 -9.19 -16.84 -14.90
CA ARG A 569 -9.59 -18.21 -14.57
C ARG A 569 -10.59 -18.20 -13.41
N GLY A 570 -11.66 -18.95 -13.52
CA GLY A 570 -12.74 -18.99 -12.53
C GLY A 570 -13.74 -17.85 -12.69
N LYS A 571 -14.75 -17.84 -11.83
CA LYS A 571 -15.83 -16.85 -11.86
C LYS A 571 -15.43 -15.58 -11.13
N VAL A 572 -15.69 -14.43 -11.74
CA VAL A 572 -15.56 -13.10 -11.11
C VAL A 572 -16.96 -12.56 -10.76
N ASP A 573 -17.10 -11.97 -9.58
CA ASP A 573 -18.32 -11.27 -9.15
C ASP A 573 -18.59 -10.06 -10.08
N SER A 574 -19.82 -9.94 -10.57
CA SER A 574 -20.24 -8.85 -11.46
C SER A 574 -20.01 -7.47 -10.86
N ASP A 575 -20.13 -7.34 -9.53
CA ASP A 575 -19.94 -6.06 -8.83
C ASP A 575 -18.46 -5.65 -8.75
N SER A 576 -17.55 -6.58 -9.01
CA SER A 576 -16.11 -6.32 -9.13
C SER A 576 -15.69 -5.92 -10.55
N ILE A 577 -16.57 -6.03 -11.56
CA ILE A 577 -16.26 -5.66 -12.95
C ILE A 577 -16.83 -4.28 -13.28
N GLY A 578 -15.95 -3.36 -13.69
CA GLY A 578 -16.30 -1.99 -14.03
C GLY A 578 -16.86 -1.19 -12.85
N LEU A 579 -17.62 -0.14 -13.18
CA LEU A 579 -18.31 0.71 -12.22
C LEU A 579 -19.82 0.56 -12.36
N ASN A 580 -20.33 -0.63 -12.07
CA ASN A 580 -21.76 -0.90 -12.03
C ASN A 580 -22.45 -0.09 -10.90
N PRO A 581 -23.77 0.16 -10.98
CA PRO A 581 -24.54 0.64 -9.85
C PRO A 581 -24.39 -0.29 -8.64
N PRO A 582 -24.41 0.23 -7.40
CA PRO A 582 -24.45 -0.60 -6.21
C PRO A 582 -25.64 -1.57 -6.22
N ARG A 583 -25.42 -2.80 -5.74
CA ARG A 583 -26.47 -3.83 -5.64
C ARG A 583 -27.73 -3.34 -4.93
N GLU A 584 -27.56 -2.60 -3.84
CA GLU A 584 -28.68 -2.05 -3.06
C GLU A 584 -29.52 -1.06 -3.88
N ASP A 585 -28.91 -0.25 -4.73
CA ASP A 585 -29.64 0.67 -5.62
C ASP A 585 -30.47 -0.10 -6.66
N ILE A 586 -29.92 -1.21 -7.19
CA ILE A 586 -30.64 -2.11 -8.09
C ILE A 586 -31.85 -2.72 -7.38
N ILE A 587 -31.66 -3.25 -6.17
CA ILE A 587 -32.73 -3.87 -5.36
C ILE A 587 -33.80 -2.83 -4.99
N ASN A 588 -33.41 -1.64 -4.56
CA ASN A 588 -34.33 -0.55 -4.25
C ASN A 588 -35.16 -0.15 -5.47
N TYR A 589 -34.56 -0.11 -6.66
CA TYR A 589 -35.26 0.19 -7.88
C TYR A 589 -36.23 -0.93 -8.30
N LEU A 590 -35.83 -2.20 -8.13
CA LEU A 590 -36.72 -3.34 -8.34
C LEU A 590 -37.88 -3.35 -7.33
N SER A 591 -37.64 -2.99 -6.08
CA SER A 591 -38.68 -2.85 -5.05
C SER A 591 -39.69 -1.77 -5.44
N TYR A 592 -39.22 -0.65 -6.00
CA TYR A 592 -40.10 0.38 -6.53
C TYR A 592 -40.93 -0.13 -7.72
N MET A 593 -40.34 -0.90 -8.64
CA MET A 593 -41.08 -1.52 -9.75
C MET A 593 -42.16 -2.48 -9.26
N ASN A 594 -41.85 -3.31 -8.27
CA ASN A 594 -42.81 -4.22 -7.68
C ASN A 594 -43.98 -3.45 -7.03
N TYR A 595 -43.67 -2.41 -6.26
CA TYR A 595 -44.69 -1.52 -5.68
C TYR A 595 -45.60 -0.86 -6.74
N LYS A 596 -45.07 -0.59 -7.94
CA LYS A 596 -45.84 -0.04 -9.07
C LYS A 596 -46.57 -1.10 -9.91
N GLY A 597 -46.39 -2.39 -9.60
CA GLY A 597 -46.95 -3.49 -10.38
C GLY A 597 -46.32 -3.65 -11.77
N ILE A 598 -45.09 -3.15 -11.97
CA ILE A 598 -44.33 -3.31 -13.23
C ILE A 598 -43.71 -4.71 -13.30
N ILE A 599 -43.28 -5.23 -12.16
CA ILE A 599 -42.88 -6.64 -11.95
C ILE A 599 -43.75 -7.22 -10.84
N ASP A 600 -43.85 -8.55 -10.76
CA ASP A 600 -44.57 -9.25 -9.69
C ASP A 600 -43.66 -9.61 -8.50
N ASP A 601 -44.31 -10.00 -7.38
CA ASP A 601 -43.62 -10.36 -6.14
C ASP A 601 -42.64 -11.52 -6.32
N GLN A 602 -43.00 -12.50 -7.16
CA GLN A 602 -42.18 -13.70 -7.40
C GLN A 602 -40.88 -13.35 -8.14
N LEU A 603 -40.97 -12.50 -9.17
CA LEU A 603 -39.82 -12.00 -9.91
C LEU A 603 -38.95 -11.08 -9.06
N PHE A 604 -39.56 -10.21 -8.24
CA PHE A 604 -38.82 -9.35 -7.31
C PHE A 604 -38.03 -10.19 -6.29
N GLU A 605 -38.66 -11.19 -5.66
CA GLU A 605 -37.99 -12.07 -4.71
C GLU A 605 -36.84 -12.82 -5.38
N LYS A 606 -37.07 -13.41 -6.56
CA LYS A 606 -36.06 -14.10 -7.36
C LYS A 606 -34.83 -13.22 -7.64
N LEU A 607 -35.03 -11.98 -8.08
CA LEU A 607 -33.93 -11.07 -8.43
C LEU A 607 -33.22 -10.54 -7.17
N SER A 608 -33.94 -10.25 -6.09
CA SER A 608 -33.37 -9.66 -4.88
C SER A 608 -32.42 -10.62 -4.16
N ILE A 609 -32.70 -11.92 -4.21
CA ILE A 609 -31.85 -12.97 -3.60
C ILE A 609 -30.80 -13.53 -4.57
N ALA A 610 -30.81 -13.11 -5.84
CA ALA A 610 -29.87 -13.62 -6.84
C ALA A 610 -28.43 -13.30 -6.44
N SER A 611 -27.54 -14.29 -6.41
CA SER A 611 -26.13 -14.09 -6.02
C SER A 611 -25.38 -13.12 -6.94
N ASP A 612 -25.88 -12.89 -8.14
CA ASP A 612 -25.30 -12.08 -9.20
C ASP A 612 -26.47 -11.36 -9.91
N ILE A 613 -26.44 -10.03 -9.95
CA ILE A 613 -27.49 -9.22 -10.58
C ILE A 613 -26.86 -8.15 -11.47
N ASN A 614 -26.76 -8.49 -12.75
CA ASN A 614 -26.11 -7.66 -13.76
C ASN A 614 -27.07 -7.33 -14.91
N LEU A 615 -26.63 -6.45 -15.81
CA LEU A 615 -27.45 -5.97 -16.92
C LEU A 615 -27.94 -7.10 -17.84
N ASN A 616 -27.13 -8.15 -18.06
CA ASN A 616 -27.51 -9.27 -18.92
C ASN A 616 -28.64 -10.09 -18.29
N ILE A 617 -28.54 -10.42 -17.00
CA ILE A 617 -29.60 -11.12 -16.25
C ILE A 617 -30.87 -10.28 -16.25
N LEU A 618 -30.76 -8.98 -15.96
CA LEU A 618 -31.91 -8.07 -15.98
C LEU A 618 -32.57 -8.01 -17.36
N LYS A 619 -31.79 -8.03 -18.45
CA LYS A 619 -32.31 -8.05 -19.82
C LYS A 619 -33.05 -9.34 -20.17
N LEU A 620 -32.58 -10.47 -19.65
CA LEU A 620 -33.19 -11.79 -19.88
C LEU A 620 -34.48 -11.99 -19.07
N GLU A 621 -34.51 -11.47 -17.84
CA GLU A 621 -35.58 -11.73 -16.88
C GLU A 621 -36.70 -10.69 -16.90
N LEU A 622 -36.40 -9.44 -17.26
CA LEU A 622 -37.38 -8.35 -17.28
C LEU A 622 -38.09 -8.22 -18.63
N SER A 623 -39.32 -7.72 -18.60
CA SER A 623 -39.99 -7.23 -19.81
C SER A 623 -39.24 -6.05 -20.42
N GLU A 624 -39.40 -5.80 -21.72
CA GLU A 624 -38.72 -4.70 -22.42
C GLU A 624 -38.93 -3.35 -21.73
N GLN A 625 -40.17 -3.03 -21.33
CA GLN A 625 -40.50 -1.79 -20.63
C GLN A 625 -39.81 -1.68 -19.25
N ALA A 626 -39.78 -2.78 -18.49
CA ALA A 626 -39.11 -2.81 -17.19
C ALA A 626 -37.59 -2.69 -17.37
N PHE A 627 -37.02 -3.40 -18.34
CA PHE A 627 -35.60 -3.33 -18.65
C PHE A 627 -35.15 -1.93 -19.07
N GLU A 628 -35.88 -1.26 -19.97
CA GLU A 628 -35.58 0.12 -20.37
C GLU A 628 -35.54 1.11 -19.19
N SER A 629 -36.38 0.86 -18.17
CA SER A 629 -36.44 1.71 -16.99
C SER A 629 -35.19 1.54 -16.10
N ILE A 630 -34.81 0.28 -15.80
CA ILE A 630 -33.66 -0.01 -14.93
C ILE A 630 -32.31 0.21 -15.62
N ASN A 631 -32.24 0.01 -16.94
CA ASN A 631 -31.03 0.20 -17.74
C ASN A 631 -30.45 1.62 -17.62
N LYS A 632 -31.29 2.62 -17.29
CA LYS A 632 -30.85 3.99 -17.01
C LYS A 632 -29.90 4.09 -15.82
N LEU A 633 -30.00 3.19 -14.83
CA LEU A 633 -29.05 3.12 -13.72
C LEU A 633 -27.65 2.74 -14.20
N PHE A 634 -27.57 1.88 -15.21
CA PHE A 634 -26.31 1.38 -15.78
C PHE A 634 -25.73 2.31 -16.87
N SER A 635 -26.49 3.31 -17.30
CA SER A 635 -26.15 4.24 -18.38
C SER A 635 -25.48 5.50 -17.84
N SER A 636 -24.27 5.37 -17.27
CA SER A 636 -23.45 6.52 -16.85
C SER A 636 -22.37 6.86 -17.89
N LYS A 637 -21.88 8.10 -17.91
CA LYS A 637 -20.72 8.50 -18.76
C LYS A 637 -19.44 7.71 -18.46
N TYR A 638 -19.40 6.99 -17.34
CA TYR A 638 -18.26 6.20 -16.87
C TYR A 638 -18.48 4.68 -17.04
N SER A 639 -19.67 4.27 -17.49
CA SER A 639 -20.01 2.88 -17.80
C SER A 639 -19.67 2.58 -19.25
N VAL A 640 -18.74 1.64 -19.47
CA VAL A 640 -18.53 1.05 -20.79
C VAL A 640 -19.29 -0.26 -20.82
N ASN A 641 -20.06 -0.49 -21.89
CA ASN A 641 -20.73 -1.77 -22.10
C ASN A 641 -19.66 -2.82 -22.43
N LEU A 642 -19.46 -3.75 -21.51
CA LEU A 642 -18.57 -4.88 -21.66
C LEU A 642 -19.39 -6.12 -22.00
N ASP A 643 -18.87 -6.95 -22.89
CA ASP A 643 -19.33 -8.30 -23.13
C ASP A 643 -18.60 -9.24 -22.16
N ILE A 644 -19.36 -9.92 -21.31
CA ILE A 644 -18.85 -10.71 -20.18
C ILE A 644 -19.47 -12.11 -20.26
N GLU A 645 -18.61 -13.11 -20.41
CA GLU A 645 -18.99 -14.52 -20.47
C GLU A 645 -18.27 -15.30 -19.37
N TYR A 646 -18.93 -16.30 -18.79
CA TYR A 646 -18.29 -17.30 -17.93
C TYR A 646 -18.48 -18.69 -18.53
N ARG A 647 -17.41 -19.24 -19.12
CA ARG A 647 -17.43 -20.50 -19.88
C ARG A 647 -16.06 -21.12 -20.02
N LYS A 648 -16.01 -22.35 -20.56
CA LYS A 648 -14.77 -22.97 -21.05
C LYS A 648 -14.23 -22.23 -22.27
N LEU A 649 -12.92 -22.32 -22.46
CA LEU A 649 -12.25 -21.88 -23.66
C LEU A 649 -12.74 -22.71 -24.86
N ASP A 650 -13.09 -22.03 -25.94
CA ASP A 650 -13.44 -22.65 -27.22
C ASP A 650 -12.20 -22.81 -28.13
N ASP A 651 -12.37 -23.40 -29.32
CA ASP A 651 -11.26 -23.62 -30.26
C ASP A 651 -10.55 -22.31 -30.65
N SER A 652 -11.28 -21.20 -30.75
CA SER A 652 -10.70 -19.89 -31.11
C SER A 652 -9.90 -19.29 -29.96
N ASP A 653 -10.41 -19.40 -28.73
CA ASP A 653 -9.65 -19.03 -27.54
C ASP A 653 -8.38 -19.86 -27.42
N LEU A 654 -8.46 -21.17 -27.65
CA LEU A 654 -7.31 -22.07 -27.58
C LEU A 654 -6.26 -21.78 -28.66
N GLU A 655 -6.69 -21.46 -29.88
CA GLU A 655 -5.78 -21.03 -30.94
C GLU A 655 -5.01 -19.75 -30.54
N LEU A 656 -5.71 -18.79 -29.91
CA LEU A 656 -5.13 -17.54 -29.44
C LEU A 656 -4.19 -17.73 -28.24
N LEU A 657 -4.60 -18.50 -27.23
CA LEU A 657 -3.95 -18.55 -25.91
C LEU A 657 -2.84 -19.59 -25.83
N ASN A 658 -2.94 -20.72 -26.54
CA ASN A 658 -1.98 -21.83 -26.42
C ASN A 658 -0.52 -21.44 -26.63
N PRO A 659 -0.15 -20.60 -27.62
CA PRO A 659 1.24 -20.17 -27.79
C PRO A 659 1.78 -19.48 -26.53
N TYR A 660 1.01 -18.57 -25.96
CA TYR A 660 1.42 -17.80 -24.78
C TYR A 660 1.40 -18.63 -23.49
N LEU A 661 0.43 -19.54 -23.32
CA LEU A 661 0.39 -20.45 -22.16
C LEU A 661 1.56 -21.44 -22.16
N LYS A 662 1.93 -21.98 -23.33
CA LYS A 662 3.12 -22.84 -23.47
C LYS A 662 4.40 -22.07 -23.18
N GLU A 663 4.49 -20.84 -23.68
CA GLU A 663 5.64 -19.98 -23.43
C GLU A 663 5.77 -19.62 -21.93
N PHE A 664 4.67 -19.20 -21.29
CA PHE A 664 4.62 -18.90 -19.86
C PHE A 664 5.01 -20.11 -19.01
N THR A 665 4.43 -21.28 -19.29
CA THR A 665 4.73 -22.49 -18.53
C THR A 665 6.17 -22.96 -18.72
N SER A 666 6.71 -22.86 -19.92
CA SER A 666 8.13 -23.14 -20.18
C SER A 666 9.06 -22.16 -19.47
N ASP A 667 8.74 -20.86 -19.47
CA ASP A 667 9.59 -19.82 -18.86
C ASP A 667 9.76 -19.99 -17.36
N PHE A 668 8.75 -20.54 -16.68
CA PHE A 668 8.75 -20.74 -15.23
C PHE A 668 8.86 -22.22 -14.81
N ASN A 669 9.25 -23.10 -15.73
CA ASN A 669 9.40 -24.55 -15.49
C ASN A 669 8.14 -25.19 -14.86
N ILE A 670 6.96 -24.73 -15.30
CA ILE A 670 5.66 -25.22 -14.84
C ILE A 670 5.32 -26.52 -15.59
N SER A 671 4.80 -27.51 -14.87
CA SER A 671 4.52 -28.83 -15.43
C SER A 671 3.43 -28.81 -16.52
N ASN A 672 3.52 -29.77 -17.46
CA ASN A 672 2.48 -29.97 -18.48
C ASN A 672 1.12 -30.35 -17.88
N ASP A 673 1.06 -30.90 -16.66
CA ASP A 673 -0.19 -31.17 -15.96
C ASP A 673 -0.94 -29.86 -15.65
N ILE A 674 -0.21 -28.85 -15.16
CA ILE A 674 -0.77 -27.51 -14.91
C ILE A 674 -1.24 -26.86 -16.21
N LEU A 675 -0.46 -26.95 -17.30
CA LEU A 675 -0.88 -26.45 -18.60
C LEU A 675 -2.21 -27.09 -19.07
N ASN A 676 -2.32 -28.41 -18.93
CA ASN A 676 -3.55 -29.13 -19.28
C ASN A 676 -4.73 -28.67 -18.40
N LYS A 677 -4.53 -28.46 -17.10
CA LYS A 677 -5.57 -27.93 -16.20
C LYS A 677 -6.02 -26.52 -16.61
N LEU A 678 -5.09 -25.64 -16.95
CA LEU A 678 -5.39 -24.28 -17.41
C LEU A 678 -6.27 -24.30 -18.66
N VAL A 679 -5.87 -25.05 -19.68
CA VAL A 679 -6.60 -25.18 -20.96
C VAL A 679 -8.02 -25.75 -20.78
N ASN A 680 -8.26 -26.56 -19.75
CA ASN A 680 -9.56 -27.19 -19.48
C ASN A 680 -10.41 -26.46 -18.44
N SER A 681 -9.94 -25.33 -17.90
CA SER A 681 -10.64 -24.54 -16.87
C SER A 681 -11.75 -23.67 -17.46
N ASP A 682 -12.67 -23.25 -16.59
CA ASP A 682 -13.63 -22.20 -16.90
C ASP A 682 -13.01 -20.82 -16.67
N TYR A 683 -13.37 -19.84 -17.50
CA TYR A 683 -12.85 -18.47 -17.46
C TYR A 683 -14.00 -17.47 -17.48
N THR A 684 -13.86 -16.40 -16.70
CA THR A 684 -14.53 -15.13 -16.98
C THR A 684 -13.77 -14.42 -18.08
N ILE A 685 -14.44 -14.20 -19.21
CA ILE A 685 -13.91 -13.58 -20.42
C ILE A 685 -14.57 -12.21 -20.56
N ILE A 686 -13.76 -11.15 -20.67
CA ILE A 686 -14.23 -9.76 -20.78
C ILE A 686 -13.73 -9.16 -22.09
N LYS A 687 -14.67 -8.63 -22.87
CA LYS A 687 -14.41 -7.94 -24.14
C LYS A 687 -15.14 -6.61 -24.14
N SER A 688 -14.61 -5.61 -24.84
CA SER A 688 -15.38 -4.38 -25.09
C SER A 688 -16.38 -4.61 -26.22
N ILE A 689 -17.60 -4.10 -26.06
CA ILE A 689 -18.59 -4.08 -27.15
C ILE A 689 -18.21 -2.94 -28.08
N ASP A 690 -17.81 -3.26 -29.31
CA ASP A 690 -17.45 -2.26 -30.32
C ASP A 690 -18.60 -1.28 -30.55
N LYS A 691 -18.44 -0.04 -30.03
CA LYS A 691 -19.35 1.09 -30.36
C LYS A 691 -19.30 1.46 -31.86
N PHE A 692 -18.38 0.89 -32.64
CA PHE A 692 -18.27 1.16 -34.08
C PHE A 692 -19.34 0.48 -34.93
N ASN A 693 -20.12 -0.46 -34.38
CA ASN A 693 -21.35 -0.92 -35.04
C ASN A 693 -22.51 0.08 -34.89
N ASP A 694 -22.38 1.12 -34.06
CA ASP A 694 -23.19 2.34 -34.19
C ASP A 694 -22.55 3.23 -35.26
N SER A 695 -23.13 3.15 -36.45
CA SER A 695 -22.68 3.72 -37.73
C SER A 695 -22.56 5.25 -37.75
N LYS A 696 -21.58 5.83 -37.06
CA LYS A 696 -21.08 7.19 -37.33
C LYS A 696 -19.56 7.21 -37.29
N VAL A 697 -18.98 7.01 -38.48
CA VAL A 697 -17.56 7.28 -38.74
C VAL A 697 -17.20 8.68 -38.21
N PRO A 698 -16.18 8.81 -37.35
CA PRO A 698 -15.69 10.12 -36.93
C PRO A 698 -15.23 10.91 -38.17
N LYS A 699 -15.80 12.09 -38.41
CA LYS A 699 -15.26 13.00 -39.42
C LYS A 699 -13.90 13.48 -38.91
N VAL A 700 -12.82 12.98 -39.51
CA VAL A 700 -11.50 13.57 -39.38
C VAL A 700 -11.56 14.96 -40.00
N THR A 701 -11.55 15.99 -39.19
CA THR A 701 -11.31 17.36 -39.67
C THR A 701 -9.83 17.44 -39.95
N VAL A 702 -9.46 17.35 -41.23
CA VAL A 702 -8.11 17.71 -41.69
C VAL A 702 -7.95 19.20 -41.41
N VAL A 703 -7.08 19.55 -40.47
CA VAL A 703 -6.60 20.91 -40.31
C VAL A 703 -5.44 21.04 -41.29
N GLU A 704 -5.64 21.76 -42.40
CA GLU A 704 -4.55 22.13 -43.31
C GLU A 704 -3.56 23.05 -42.57
N GLU A 705 -2.26 22.85 -42.86
CA GLU A 705 -1.08 23.37 -42.15
C GLU A 705 -1.08 24.88 -41.81
#